data_AF-A0A1I6LL24-F1
#
_entry.id   AF-A0A1I6LL24-F1
#
_cell.length_a   1.000
_cell.length_b   1.000
_cell.length_c   1.000
_cell.angle_alpha   90.00
_cell.angle_beta   90.00
_cell.angle_gamma   90.00
#
_symmetry.space_group_name_H-M   'P 1'
#
loop_
_entity.id
_entity.type
_entity.pdbx_description
1 polymer ?
#
loop_
_entity_poly.entity_id
_entity_poly.type
_entity_poly.pdbx_seq_one_letter_code
_entity_poly.pdbx_strand_id
1 'polypeptide(L)'
;MNFRNMLFNKVLAVLGTCCLLTTSSVPALAQGLDTNEIKDLSQNEISLAPAHTCTYAATLETTPTNISFEINLDNWRSELQKITASSSSVSAAGGTTGRISVFGNQAFPIAVDAEGCAVIAASKYGNGRIVVAAAPDYVSLTDLSPSSASAQNLVLKQNIYKWLTESSIQNTQSGYTNSYSEALSQDKMMKVLSKSALSPASDSKIENVVVTAFTEENLDPNIYPVVYLSSDITDDEAALIDSYVQNGGSIVTGERGWVLECYPDNAIKDLKNGDPVYVYDYPFDRLISQMGVGFMGIYEYAAPNTNNSFDLVYSWNAQNYQIVNLSYDTYMLQNIENGIKSKSEILLPQNFSSYTDFQKLTQLVNRVRYCDKFLDSTNYFAQALLNNAKVVWNTISFPISIIDKPYTAVMAAMSGFVDISKYNEKAPEIESFMGDIPTNVSALTNVPFNVKYIYQDNSYLRSSTSGMTFDWQSTGLYAVPGQKLTIDVPDGVTNLKVRIGSTIDKLSFDIKETETQFNQYLRYPVISFEKTLKPGSNDFYTPFGGLVYIIAPTSENAPDVQVTISGAIKAPRFVLGETTESEWNSMLNNPAPMAELQSNHIILTMPTKFIANSLTYSNAQTLMQSYDQMAHSYFDLAGLSEGGATPNKAPVGQFRYVKDVQISYGYMYAGYPIMYYDDAQINDFLNPNKLGGWGAWHELGHNFQMDAFTGSYLTEVTENIYSVMMDLILMNNNQAESFYTQNVACLYTNGTLNNYFYNSTIPYQEGSVFLELIMFDQLRQKFGFRIFRDMMIEARNAPESSLPTTNEERFDYIVVTASKVTGCNLIPFFDKWRVPISANARNTVNGNTQYQQVGDFTYIVGDNSFEM
;
A
#
# COMPACT_ATOMS: atom_id res chain seq x y z
N MET A 1 -4.96 -1.99 -14.37
CA MET A 1 -5.67 -2.84 -15.37
C MET A 1 -5.56 -4.27 -14.86
N ASN A 2 -6.54 -4.70 -14.03
CA ASN A 2 -6.75 -6.04 -13.44
C ASN A 2 -5.50 -6.93 -13.38
N PHE A 3 -4.78 -7.09 -12.26
CA PHE A 3 -5.06 -8.06 -11.17
C PHE A 3 -5.42 -9.50 -11.61
N ARG A 4 -5.56 -9.76 -12.91
CA ARG A 4 -6.41 -10.83 -13.45
C ARG A 4 -5.75 -12.21 -13.38
N ASN A 5 -4.43 -12.26 -13.16
CA ASN A 5 -3.66 -13.47 -12.84
C ASN A 5 -2.98 -13.38 -11.47
N MET A 6 -3.39 -12.45 -10.57
CA MET A 6 -2.83 -12.33 -9.21
C MET A 6 -2.90 -13.66 -8.42
N LEU A 7 -3.71 -14.58 -8.89
CA LEU A 7 -3.48 -15.99 -8.74
C LEU A 7 -3.90 -16.66 -10.05
N PHE A 8 -2.98 -17.20 -10.84
CA PHE A 8 -3.27 -18.53 -11.39
C PHE A 8 -3.08 -19.61 -10.32
N ASN A 9 -3.28 -19.23 -9.05
CA ASN A 9 -3.85 -19.97 -7.92
C ASN A 9 -3.08 -21.20 -7.42
N LYS A 10 -2.18 -21.70 -8.23
CA LYS A 10 -1.98 -23.13 -8.36
C LYS A 10 -0.91 -23.46 -9.42
N VAL A 11 0.22 -22.75 -9.52
CA VAL A 11 1.46 -23.57 -9.77
C VAL A 11 1.70 -24.52 -8.58
N LEU A 12 0.84 -24.38 -7.56
CA LEU A 12 0.25 -25.48 -6.81
C LEU A 12 1.29 -25.90 -5.80
N ALA A 13 1.13 -25.34 -4.60
CA ALA A 13 1.20 -26.12 -3.38
C ALA A 13 2.16 -27.31 -3.54
N VAL A 14 3.45 -26.97 -3.54
CA VAL A 14 4.57 -27.88 -3.65
C VAL A 14 4.75 -28.46 -5.08
N LEU A 15 5.98 -28.47 -5.58
CA LEU A 15 6.50 -29.55 -6.46
C LEU A 15 6.09 -30.97 -5.98
N GLY A 16 5.62 -31.10 -4.74
CA GLY A 16 5.03 -32.27 -4.11
C GLY A 16 3.53 -32.36 -4.37
N THR A 17 3.16 -32.83 -5.55
CA THR A 17 2.48 -34.12 -5.56
C THR A 17 3.10 -34.95 -6.67
N CYS A 18 4.34 -35.40 -6.43
CA CYS A 18 4.83 -36.60 -7.07
C CYS A 18 3.74 -37.67 -6.98
N CYS A 19 3.53 -38.30 -8.13
CA CYS A 19 2.65 -39.43 -8.33
C CYS A 19 2.66 -40.41 -7.14
N LEU A 20 1.46 -40.93 -6.86
CA LEU A 20 1.14 -42.04 -5.94
C LEU A 20 0.91 -41.60 -4.48
N LEU A 21 -0.36 -41.60 -4.05
CA LEU A 21 -0.87 -42.65 -3.16
C LEU A 21 -2.40 -42.60 -3.05
N THR A 22 -2.93 -43.80 -2.96
CA THR A 22 -4.32 -44.22 -3.08
C THR A 22 -5.20 -43.83 -1.89
N THR A 23 -6.45 -43.50 -2.20
CA THR A 23 -7.67 -43.60 -1.38
C THR A 23 -7.54 -44.26 0.01
N SER A 24 -7.90 -43.57 1.09
CA SER A 24 -8.82 -44.08 2.12
C SER A 24 -9.13 -43.09 3.26
N SER A 25 -10.44 -42.92 3.50
CA SER A 25 -11.14 -42.73 4.78
C SER A 25 -10.70 -41.68 5.80
N VAL A 26 -11.55 -40.66 5.97
CA VAL A 26 -11.78 -39.96 7.25
C VAL A 26 -13.16 -40.39 7.78
N PRO A 27 -13.28 -40.90 9.03
CA PRO A 27 -14.57 -41.23 9.62
C PRO A 27 -15.26 -40.00 10.22
N ALA A 28 -16.58 -39.98 10.04
CA ALA A 28 -17.52 -39.06 10.64
C ALA A 28 -17.59 -39.20 12.16
N LEU A 29 -17.84 -38.09 12.87
CA LEU A 29 -18.51 -38.09 14.16
C LEU A 29 -19.40 -36.86 14.26
N ALA A 30 -20.65 -37.13 14.62
CA ALA A 30 -21.79 -36.25 14.55
C ALA A 30 -22.27 -35.83 15.95
N GLN A 31 -22.97 -34.70 15.96
CA GLN A 31 -24.09 -34.33 16.83
C GLN A 31 -23.85 -34.05 18.33
N GLY A 32 -24.44 -32.93 18.75
CA GLY A 32 -24.70 -32.60 20.15
C GLY A 32 -25.16 -31.15 20.34
N LEU A 33 -26.27 -30.77 19.70
CA LEU A 33 -27.02 -29.56 20.07
C LEU A 33 -27.86 -29.88 21.31
N ASP A 34 -27.78 -29.03 22.33
CA ASP A 34 -28.83 -28.92 23.34
C ASP A 34 -29.20 -27.44 23.56
N THR A 35 -30.48 -27.19 23.42
CA THR A 35 -31.16 -25.89 23.53
C THR A 35 -31.92 -25.91 24.85
N ASN A 36 -31.70 -24.95 25.74
CA ASN A 36 -32.70 -24.39 26.68
C ASN A 36 -32.03 -23.45 27.69
N GLU A 37 -32.43 -22.18 27.69
CA GLU A 37 -33.06 -21.48 28.84
C GLU A 37 -32.97 -19.95 28.67
N ILE A 38 -34.07 -19.36 28.23
CA ILE A 38 -34.41 -17.95 28.42
C ILE A 38 -35.30 -17.87 29.66
N LYS A 39 -34.95 -17.02 30.63
CA LYS A 39 -35.90 -16.42 31.57
C LYS A 39 -35.38 -15.10 32.15
N ASP A 40 -35.93 -14.02 31.60
CA ASP A 40 -36.79 -13.06 32.32
C ASP A 40 -36.19 -12.32 33.54
N LEU A 41 -35.87 -11.03 33.37
CA LEU A 41 -36.11 -10.01 34.39
C LEU A 41 -36.46 -8.66 33.74
N SER A 42 -37.57 -8.11 34.22
CA SER A 42 -38.31 -6.96 33.72
C SER A 42 -37.98 -5.67 34.49
N GLN A 43 -38.09 -4.56 33.76
CA GLN A 43 -38.49 -3.18 34.13
C GLN A 43 -38.15 -2.62 35.53
N ASN A 44 -37.49 -1.45 35.55
CA ASN A 44 -38.07 -0.24 36.18
C ASN A 44 -37.38 1.08 35.75
N GLU A 45 -38.25 2.00 35.29
CA GLU A 45 -38.27 3.48 35.34
C GLU A 45 -36.98 4.29 35.59
N ILE A 46 -36.65 5.22 34.67
CA ILE A 46 -36.15 6.57 35.02
C ILE A 46 -36.73 7.62 34.04
N SER A 47 -37.20 8.73 34.62
CA SER A 47 -37.92 9.87 34.06
C SER A 47 -37.12 10.80 33.14
N LEU A 48 -37.85 11.50 32.25
CA LEU A 48 -37.38 12.52 31.30
C LEU A 48 -37.22 13.94 31.88
N ALA A 49 -36.17 14.61 31.37
CA ALA A 49 -35.96 16.04 31.06
C ALA A 49 -35.39 17.02 32.14
N PRO A 50 -34.73 18.15 31.75
CA PRO A 50 -34.28 18.61 30.42
C PRO A 50 -32.77 18.96 30.31
N ALA A 51 -32.32 19.12 29.07
CA ALA A 51 -30.97 19.52 28.64
C ALA A 51 -30.61 20.97 29.02
N HIS A 52 -29.34 21.23 29.35
CA HIS A 52 -28.62 22.46 28.99
C HIS A 52 -27.08 22.29 29.03
N THR A 53 -26.47 22.59 27.88
CA THR A 53 -25.19 23.29 27.62
C THR A 53 -23.83 22.65 27.97
N CYS A 54 -23.01 22.55 26.91
CA CYS A 54 -21.58 22.24 26.88
C CYS A 54 -20.70 23.19 27.72
N THR A 55 -19.59 22.65 28.23
CA THR A 55 -18.31 23.38 28.38
C THR A 55 -17.15 22.40 28.21
N TYR A 56 -16.17 22.81 27.41
CA TYR A 56 -14.95 22.08 27.05
C TYR A 56 -13.90 22.22 28.18
N ALA A 57 -13.54 21.10 28.80
CA ALA A 57 -12.33 20.77 29.58
C ALA A 57 -12.68 19.42 30.26
N ALA A 58 -11.88 18.35 30.27
CA ALA A 58 -10.50 18.28 30.67
C ALA A 58 -9.99 16.83 30.55
N THR A 59 -8.67 16.68 30.69
CA THR A 59 -7.97 15.58 31.39
C THR A 59 -8.15 14.15 30.90
N LEU A 60 -7.06 13.63 30.33
CA LEU A 60 -6.66 12.23 30.40
C LEU A 60 -6.77 11.73 31.86
N GLU A 61 -7.76 10.89 32.16
CA GLU A 61 -7.56 9.67 32.97
C GLU A 61 -8.82 8.80 33.13
N THR A 62 -8.57 7.48 33.09
CA THR A 62 -9.32 6.33 33.62
C THR A 62 -10.46 5.68 32.80
N THR A 63 -10.16 4.44 32.40
CA THR A 63 -11.01 3.37 31.82
C THR A 63 -11.60 3.63 30.42
N PRO A 64 -11.14 2.95 29.35
CA PRO A 64 -11.71 3.11 28.03
C PRO A 64 -13.08 2.41 27.97
N THR A 65 -14.15 3.18 28.08
CA THR A 65 -15.48 2.77 27.61
C THR A 65 -15.45 2.74 26.09
N ASN A 66 -16.03 1.70 25.47
CA ASN A 66 -16.26 1.67 24.02
C ASN A 66 -16.95 2.97 23.59
N ILE A 67 -16.32 3.73 22.70
CA ILE A 67 -16.97 4.93 22.15
C ILE A 67 -17.97 4.41 21.12
N SER A 68 -19.26 4.58 21.41
CA SER A 68 -20.33 4.19 20.49
C SER A 68 -20.34 5.14 19.30
N PHE A 69 -20.31 4.55 18.10
CA PHE A 69 -20.61 5.27 16.85
C PHE A 69 -22.12 5.39 16.69
N GLU A 70 -22.78 6.19 17.54
CA GLU A 70 -24.22 6.44 17.38
C GLU A 70 -24.46 7.31 16.13
N ILE A 71 -25.19 6.74 15.17
CA ILE A 71 -25.58 7.43 13.93
C ILE A 71 -27.07 7.65 13.96
N ASN A 72 -27.48 8.89 13.73
CA ASN A 72 -28.87 9.22 13.53
C ASN A 72 -29.26 8.87 12.08
N LEU A 73 -29.79 7.66 11.88
CA LEU A 73 -30.20 7.16 10.57
C LEU A 73 -31.50 7.79 10.03
N ASP A 74 -32.26 8.49 10.87
CA ASP A 74 -33.59 8.98 10.50
C ASP A 74 -33.54 10.37 9.84
N ASN A 75 -32.56 11.20 10.18
CA ASN A 75 -32.53 12.59 9.70
C ASN A 75 -31.94 12.77 8.29
N TRP A 76 -30.92 12.01 7.89
CA TRP A 76 -30.18 12.27 6.65
C TRP A 76 -30.99 12.00 5.37
N ARG A 77 -31.92 11.04 5.37
CA ARG A 77 -32.72 10.70 4.17
C ARG A 77 -33.57 11.87 3.71
N SER A 78 -34.20 12.55 4.68
CA SER A 78 -35.01 13.73 4.39
C SER A 78 -34.18 14.87 3.80
N GLU A 79 -32.94 15.04 4.27
CA GLU A 79 -32.01 16.05 3.77
C GLU A 79 -31.48 15.70 2.39
N LEU A 80 -31.09 14.45 2.17
CA LEU A 80 -30.66 13.95 0.86
C LEU A 80 -31.77 14.14 -0.18
N GLN A 81 -33.02 13.82 0.16
CA GLN A 81 -34.17 13.97 -0.73
C GLN A 81 -34.38 15.43 -1.18
N LYS A 82 -34.12 16.41 -0.30
CA LYS A 82 -34.15 17.84 -0.68
C LYS A 82 -33.08 18.17 -1.71
N ILE A 83 -31.87 17.64 -1.55
CA ILE A 83 -30.73 17.90 -2.45
C ILE A 83 -30.94 17.23 -3.81
N THR A 84 -31.38 15.97 -3.83
CA THR A 84 -31.48 15.17 -5.07
C THR A 84 -32.84 15.31 -5.76
N ALA A 85 -33.76 16.14 -5.26
CA ALA A 85 -35.10 16.27 -5.82
C ALA A 85 -35.06 16.61 -7.33
N SER A 86 -35.74 15.79 -8.15
CA SER A 86 -35.81 15.95 -9.61
C SER A 86 -34.47 15.86 -10.36
N SER A 87 -33.44 15.29 -9.72
CA SER A 87 -32.19 14.89 -10.38
C SER A 87 -31.90 13.43 -10.05
N SER A 88 -31.32 12.69 -11.00
CA SER A 88 -30.96 11.28 -10.81
C SER A 88 -29.47 11.02 -10.96
N SER A 89 -28.73 11.93 -11.60
CA SER A 89 -27.29 11.80 -11.82
C SER A 89 -26.57 13.14 -11.82
N VAL A 90 -25.25 13.09 -11.76
CA VAL A 90 -24.36 14.24 -11.87
C VAL A 90 -23.18 13.90 -12.77
N SER A 91 -22.71 14.86 -13.57
CA SER A 91 -21.55 14.70 -14.46
C SER A 91 -20.58 15.89 -14.42
N ALA A 92 -19.28 15.64 -14.58
CA ALA A 92 -18.24 16.66 -14.76
C ALA A 92 -17.76 16.73 -16.21
N ALA A 93 -17.31 17.91 -16.67
CA ALA A 93 -16.98 18.18 -18.07
C ALA A 93 -15.66 17.53 -18.56
N GLY A 94 -14.87 16.92 -17.67
CA GLY A 94 -13.62 16.22 -17.99
C GLY A 94 -12.70 16.06 -16.77
N GLY A 95 -11.62 15.27 -16.94
CA GLY A 95 -10.59 15.05 -15.91
C GLY A 95 -10.95 14.00 -14.86
N THR A 96 -9.94 13.42 -14.21
CA THR A 96 -10.16 12.33 -13.23
C THR A 96 -10.72 12.85 -11.91
N THR A 97 -11.83 12.30 -11.42
CA THR A 97 -12.42 12.71 -10.13
C THR A 97 -11.71 12.07 -8.95
N GLY A 98 -11.72 12.76 -7.79
CA GLY A 98 -11.32 12.17 -6.51
C GLY A 98 -12.44 11.38 -5.85
N ARG A 99 -12.29 11.13 -4.54
CA ARG A 99 -13.30 10.55 -3.65
C ARG A 99 -13.36 11.33 -2.33
N ILE A 100 -14.43 11.12 -1.58
CA ILE A 100 -14.75 11.74 -0.31
C ILE A 100 -15.07 10.65 0.70
N SER A 101 -14.51 10.82 1.90
CA SER A 101 -14.80 10.02 3.06
C SER A 101 -15.89 10.67 3.89
N VAL A 102 -16.89 9.86 4.26
CA VAL A 102 -18.05 10.30 5.03
C VAL A 102 -18.05 9.53 6.34
N PHE A 103 -18.01 10.23 7.48
CA PHE A 103 -17.93 9.59 8.80
C PHE A 103 -18.73 10.33 9.87
N GLY A 104 -19.12 11.60 9.62
CA GLY A 104 -20.02 12.43 10.43
C GLY A 104 -21.30 11.72 10.85
N ASN A 105 -21.75 11.90 12.09
CA ASN A 105 -23.07 11.42 12.53
C ASN A 105 -24.25 12.16 11.83
N GLN A 106 -23.98 13.34 11.27
CA GLN A 106 -24.88 14.12 10.41
C GLN A 106 -24.39 14.18 8.94
N ALA A 107 -23.33 13.45 8.59
CA ALA A 107 -22.77 13.44 7.26
C ALA A 107 -23.33 12.30 6.42
N PHE A 108 -23.60 12.58 5.14
CA PHE A 108 -24.19 11.64 4.20
C PHE A 108 -23.69 11.86 2.77
N PRO A 109 -23.56 10.79 1.97
CA PRO A 109 -23.20 10.89 0.56
C PRO A 109 -24.38 11.42 -0.26
N ILE A 110 -24.10 12.28 -1.23
CA ILE A 110 -25.07 12.74 -2.25
C ILE A 110 -24.96 11.87 -3.52
N ALA A 111 -23.73 11.59 -3.94
CA ALA A 111 -23.39 10.76 -5.09
C ALA A 111 -22.20 9.87 -4.73
N VAL A 112 -22.18 8.63 -5.24
CA VAL A 112 -21.07 7.69 -5.03
C VAL A 112 -20.66 7.05 -6.35
N ASP A 113 -19.45 6.53 -6.41
CA ASP A 113 -18.94 5.82 -7.57
C ASP A 113 -19.32 4.32 -7.62
N ALA A 114 -18.80 3.63 -8.63
CA ALA A 114 -19.03 2.20 -8.85
C ALA A 114 -18.48 1.33 -7.70
N GLU A 115 -17.52 1.85 -6.94
CA GLU A 115 -16.92 1.23 -5.76
C GLU A 115 -17.60 1.68 -4.45
N GLY A 116 -18.60 2.55 -4.54
CA GLY A 116 -19.43 2.95 -3.41
C GLY A 116 -18.72 3.95 -2.49
N CYS A 117 -17.70 4.65 -3.00
CA CYS A 117 -17.07 5.79 -2.36
C CYS A 117 -17.80 7.08 -2.75
N ALA A 118 -17.97 8.03 -1.82
CA ALA A 118 -18.64 9.28 -2.14
C ALA A 118 -17.80 10.12 -3.11
N VAL A 119 -18.47 10.75 -4.06
CA VAL A 119 -17.89 11.77 -4.95
C VAL A 119 -18.47 13.16 -4.67
N ILE A 120 -19.64 13.20 -4.02
CA ILE A 120 -20.23 14.39 -3.40
C ILE A 120 -20.80 13.95 -2.06
N ALA A 121 -20.51 14.70 -1.00
CA ALA A 121 -21.06 14.46 0.33
C ALA A 121 -21.54 15.76 0.97
N ALA A 122 -22.43 15.63 1.94
CA ALA A 122 -22.95 16.74 2.73
C ALA A 122 -22.87 16.43 4.22
N SER A 123 -22.86 17.46 5.05
CA SER A 123 -22.94 17.35 6.50
C SER A 123 -23.64 18.55 7.12
N LYS A 124 -24.27 18.36 8.28
CA LYS A 124 -24.68 19.45 9.17
C LYS A 124 -23.69 19.56 10.31
N TYR A 125 -23.26 20.77 10.61
CA TYR A 125 -22.30 21.05 11.68
C TYR A 125 -22.65 22.34 12.39
N GLY A 126 -22.79 22.30 13.71
CA GLY A 126 -23.39 23.39 14.48
C GLY A 126 -24.75 23.79 13.91
N ASN A 127 -24.95 25.07 13.59
CA ASN A 127 -26.14 25.56 12.91
C ASN A 127 -25.99 25.63 11.37
N GLY A 128 -24.81 25.31 10.85
CA GLY A 128 -24.44 25.43 9.44
C GLY A 128 -24.53 24.12 8.65
N ARG A 129 -24.19 24.22 7.36
CA ARG A 129 -24.27 23.11 6.40
C ARG A 129 -23.08 23.11 5.47
N ILE A 130 -22.62 21.91 5.09
CA ILE A 130 -21.44 21.73 4.25
C ILE A 130 -21.79 20.82 3.09
N VAL A 131 -21.32 21.16 1.89
CA VAL A 131 -21.24 20.26 0.74
C VAL A 131 -19.79 20.22 0.23
N VAL A 132 -19.26 19.01 0.11
CA VAL A 132 -17.93 18.73 -0.41
C VAL A 132 -18.07 17.92 -1.69
N ALA A 133 -17.31 18.26 -2.71
CA ALA A 133 -17.29 17.54 -3.98
C ALA A 133 -15.87 17.17 -4.42
N ALA A 134 -15.71 15.99 -4.99
CA ALA A 134 -14.42 15.43 -5.40
C ALA A 134 -13.85 16.01 -6.71
N ALA A 135 -14.49 17.06 -7.21
CA ALA A 135 -14.02 17.94 -8.27
C ALA A 135 -14.79 19.27 -8.22
N PRO A 136 -14.15 20.40 -8.58
CA PRO A 136 -14.81 21.71 -8.65
C PRO A 136 -16.05 21.71 -9.56
N ASP A 137 -16.00 20.96 -10.65
CA ASP A 137 -17.05 20.86 -11.67
C ASP A 137 -18.43 20.49 -11.10
N TYR A 138 -18.48 19.70 -10.02
CA TYR A 138 -19.73 19.24 -9.41
C TYR A 138 -20.48 20.32 -8.64
N VAL A 139 -19.78 21.37 -8.21
CA VAL A 139 -20.34 22.48 -7.41
C VAL A 139 -20.10 23.85 -8.04
N SER A 140 -19.55 23.88 -9.27
CA SER A 140 -19.28 25.10 -10.02
C SER A 140 -20.51 25.99 -10.17
N LEU A 141 -20.28 27.30 -10.15
CA LEU A 141 -21.29 28.33 -10.36
C LEU A 141 -21.50 28.69 -11.84
N THR A 142 -20.62 28.24 -12.73
CA THR A 142 -20.58 28.66 -14.15
C THR A 142 -21.74 28.14 -15.00
N ASP A 143 -22.38 27.04 -14.58
CA ASP A 143 -23.43 26.33 -15.33
C ASP A 143 -24.77 26.27 -14.56
N LEU A 144 -24.99 27.18 -13.61
CA LEU A 144 -26.24 27.34 -12.84
C LEU A 144 -27.42 27.97 -13.61
N SER A 145 -27.29 28.12 -14.93
CA SER A 145 -28.32 28.64 -15.85
C SER A 145 -29.23 27.54 -16.40
N PRO A 146 -30.56 27.75 -16.54
CA PRO A 146 -31.46 26.91 -17.35
C PRO A 146 -31.04 26.72 -18.83
N SER A 147 -30.17 27.57 -19.36
CA SER A 147 -29.64 27.47 -20.72
C SER A 147 -28.42 26.54 -20.88
N SER A 148 -27.91 25.96 -19.78
CA SER A 148 -26.80 25.01 -19.80
C SER A 148 -27.25 23.60 -20.24
N ALA A 149 -26.38 22.88 -20.96
CA ALA A 149 -26.71 21.65 -21.69
C ALA A 149 -26.99 20.38 -20.83
N SER A 150 -26.98 20.49 -19.49
CA SER A 150 -27.17 19.35 -18.57
C SER A 150 -28.24 19.67 -17.51
N ALA A 151 -29.51 19.42 -17.85
CA ALA A 151 -30.64 19.72 -16.96
C ALA A 151 -30.53 19.05 -15.58
N GLN A 152 -29.90 17.88 -15.48
CA GLN A 152 -29.73 17.18 -14.19
C GLN A 152 -28.66 17.82 -13.30
N ASN A 153 -27.50 18.21 -13.86
CA ASN A 153 -26.45 18.91 -13.11
C ASN A 153 -26.96 20.24 -12.58
N LEU A 154 -27.65 20.99 -13.43
CA LEU A 154 -28.24 22.28 -13.06
C LEU A 154 -29.18 22.12 -11.86
N VAL A 155 -30.14 21.20 -11.94
CA VAL A 155 -31.12 20.96 -10.87
C VAL A 155 -30.43 20.59 -9.57
N LEU A 156 -29.47 19.66 -9.62
CA LEU A 156 -28.73 19.25 -8.44
C LEU A 156 -27.97 20.41 -7.79
N LYS A 157 -27.20 21.17 -8.58
CA LYS A 157 -26.44 22.32 -8.08
C LYS A 157 -27.36 23.38 -7.49
N GLN A 158 -28.49 23.68 -8.14
CA GLN A 158 -29.47 24.60 -7.58
C GLN A 158 -30.04 24.09 -6.24
N ASN A 159 -30.35 22.80 -6.14
CA ASN A 159 -30.84 22.21 -4.90
C ASN A 159 -29.77 22.21 -3.79
N ILE A 160 -28.49 22.02 -4.11
CA ILE A 160 -27.37 22.18 -3.17
C ILE A 160 -27.41 23.58 -2.56
N TYR A 161 -27.47 24.65 -3.38
CA TYR A 161 -27.51 26.02 -2.85
C TYR A 161 -28.80 26.34 -2.09
N LYS A 162 -29.96 25.77 -2.49
CA LYS A 162 -31.21 25.87 -1.72
C LYS A 162 -31.06 25.20 -0.35
N TRP A 163 -30.43 24.03 -0.30
CA TRP A 163 -30.22 23.27 0.93
C TRP A 163 -29.24 23.96 1.87
N LEU A 164 -28.10 24.44 1.35
CA LEU A 164 -27.11 25.21 2.11
C LEU A 164 -27.71 26.47 2.75
N THR A 165 -28.76 27.03 2.15
CA THR A 165 -29.39 28.28 2.62
C THR A 165 -30.80 28.13 3.20
N GLU A 166 -31.25 26.90 3.42
CA GLU A 166 -32.60 26.61 3.94
C GLU A 166 -32.79 27.21 5.35
N SER A 167 -31.72 27.23 6.14
CA SER A 167 -31.72 27.68 7.54
C SER A 167 -31.24 29.14 7.71
N SER A 168 -30.96 29.84 6.61
CA SER A 168 -30.39 31.18 6.67
C SER A 168 -31.41 32.20 7.19
N ILE A 169 -30.97 33.08 8.09
CA ILE A 169 -31.79 34.16 8.64
C ILE A 169 -32.17 35.10 7.49
N GLN A 170 -33.47 35.41 7.36
CA GLN A 170 -33.97 36.27 6.29
C GLN A 170 -33.41 37.70 6.43
N ASN A 171 -32.53 38.08 5.50
CA ASN A 171 -32.01 39.44 5.41
C ASN A 171 -33.02 40.34 4.70
N THR A 172 -33.13 41.59 5.18
CA THR A 172 -34.04 42.62 4.68
C THR A 172 -33.36 43.65 3.77
N GLN A 173 -32.07 43.43 3.41
CA GLN A 173 -31.34 44.31 2.50
C GLN A 173 -32.00 44.37 1.12
N SER A 174 -32.23 45.59 0.63
CA SER A 174 -32.85 45.82 -0.69
C SER A 174 -32.02 45.19 -1.81
N GLY A 175 -32.64 44.34 -2.62
CA GLY A 175 -32.00 43.64 -3.74
C GLY A 175 -31.26 42.34 -3.39
N TYR A 176 -31.12 41.99 -2.11
CA TYR A 176 -30.40 40.79 -1.66
C TYR A 176 -31.25 39.87 -0.79
N THR A 177 -30.90 38.59 -0.75
CA THR A 177 -31.45 37.60 0.17
C THR A 177 -30.38 36.59 0.57
N ASN A 178 -30.58 36.00 1.74
CA ASN A 178 -29.75 34.89 2.21
C ASN A 178 -30.32 33.52 1.82
N SER A 179 -31.49 33.47 1.18
CA SER A 179 -32.11 32.22 0.73
C SER A 179 -32.02 32.10 -0.78
N TYR A 180 -31.39 31.03 -1.27
CA TYR A 180 -31.28 30.81 -2.70
C TYR A 180 -32.66 30.56 -3.35
N SER A 181 -33.58 29.92 -2.62
CA SER A 181 -34.98 29.75 -3.06
C SER A 181 -35.68 31.09 -3.29
N GLU A 182 -35.41 32.08 -2.44
CA GLU A 182 -35.92 33.45 -2.64
C GLU A 182 -35.23 34.16 -3.79
N ALA A 183 -33.91 34.00 -3.96
CA ALA A 183 -33.17 34.62 -5.06
C ALA A 183 -33.70 34.18 -6.44
N LEU A 184 -34.15 32.93 -6.55
CA LEU A 184 -34.77 32.39 -7.76
C LEU A 184 -36.23 32.83 -7.98
N SER A 185 -36.98 33.13 -6.92
CA SER A 185 -38.42 33.43 -6.99
C SER A 185 -38.77 34.92 -6.87
N GLN A 186 -37.91 35.69 -6.22
CA GLN A 186 -37.96 37.13 -6.04
C GLN A 186 -36.75 37.69 -6.79
N ASP A 187 -36.87 38.81 -7.50
CA ASP A 187 -35.75 39.39 -8.27
C ASP A 187 -34.65 39.98 -7.35
N LYS A 188 -33.93 39.09 -6.66
CA LYS A 188 -32.91 39.36 -5.64
C LYS A 188 -31.67 38.53 -5.94
N MET A 189 -30.53 38.96 -5.41
CA MET A 189 -29.25 38.25 -5.51
C MET A 189 -28.86 37.63 -4.16
N MET A 190 -28.14 36.52 -4.19
CA MET A 190 -27.51 35.91 -3.01
C MET A 190 -25.99 36.07 -3.11
N LYS A 191 -25.32 36.41 -2.00
CA LYS A 191 -23.86 36.55 -1.98
C LYS A 191 -23.17 35.24 -1.62
N VAL A 192 -22.09 34.92 -2.33
CA VAL A 192 -21.16 33.82 -2.04
C VAL A 192 -19.77 34.40 -1.87
N LEU A 193 -19.17 34.19 -0.69
CA LEU A 193 -17.83 34.68 -0.36
C LEU A 193 -16.75 33.66 -0.78
N SER A 194 -15.63 34.10 -1.34
CA SER A 194 -14.51 33.23 -1.72
C SER A 194 -13.17 33.97 -1.77
N LYS A 195 -12.05 33.22 -1.84
CA LYS A 195 -10.71 33.79 -2.12
C LYS A 195 -10.39 33.90 -3.62
N SER A 196 -11.16 33.21 -4.46
CA SER A 196 -10.98 33.16 -5.90
C SER A 196 -12.24 33.54 -6.66
N ALA A 197 -12.09 34.13 -7.86
CA ALA A 197 -13.22 34.52 -8.69
C ALA A 197 -13.91 33.28 -9.31
N LEU A 198 -15.18 33.06 -8.99
CA LEU A 198 -15.95 31.87 -9.37
C LEU A 198 -16.75 32.02 -10.68
N SER A 199 -16.82 33.24 -11.22
CA SER A 199 -17.55 33.58 -12.45
C SER A 199 -18.95 32.95 -12.57
N PRO A 200 -19.90 33.24 -11.64
CA PRO A 200 -21.23 32.66 -11.69
C PRO A 200 -21.95 32.93 -13.02
N ALA A 201 -22.78 31.99 -13.47
CA ALA A 201 -23.63 32.20 -14.65
C ALA A 201 -24.46 33.49 -14.48
N SER A 202 -24.67 34.25 -15.55
CA SER A 202 -25.29 35.58 -15.51
C SER A 202 -26.70 35.60 -14.91
N ASP A 203 -27.42 34.48 -14.98
CA ASP A 203 -28.77 34.28 -14.47
C ASP A 203 -28.84 33.38 -13.23
N SER A 204 -27.68 33.02 -12.64
CA SER A 204 -27.59 32.19 -11.42
C SER A 204 -28.21 32.85 -10.19
N LYS A 205 -28.47 34.17 -10.22
CA LYS A 205 -28.87 34.96 -9.04
C LYS A 205 -27.86 34.91 -7.89
N ILE A 206 -26.60 34.61 -8.21
CA ILE A 206 -25.48 34.61 -7.27
C ILE A 206 -24.49 35.72 -7.62
N GLU A 207 -24.13 36.51 -6.62
CA GLU A 207 -23.00 37.43 -6.67
C GLU A 207 -21.82 36.79 -5.93
N ASN A 208 -20.70 36.60 -6.64
CA ASN A 208 -19.46 36.17 -6.01
C ASN A 208 -18.67 37.37 -5.49
N VAL A 209 -18.45 37.41 -4.17
CA VAL A 209 -17.64 38.43 -3.50
C VAL A 209 -16.28 37.82 -3.17
N VAL A 210 -15.22 38.38 -3.76
CA VAL A 210 -13.86 37.88 -3.62
C VAL A 210 -13.10 38.68 -2.56
N VAL A 211 -12.48 37.99 -1.61
CA VAL A 211 -11.62 38.56 -0.57
C VAL A 211 -10.21 38.00 -0.66
N THR A 212 -9.22 38.73 -0.14
CA THR A 212 -7.84 38.23 -0.10
C THR A 212 -7.58 37.31 1.09
N ALA A 213 -8.37 37.43 2.15
CA ALA A 213 -8.32 36.61 3.36
C ALA A 213 -9.69 36.58 4.05
N PHE A 214 -9.98 35.47 4.72
CA PHE A 214 -11.14 35.38 5.60
C PHE A 214 -10.82 36.05 6.96
N THR A 215 -11.74 36.88 7.44
CA THR A 215 -11.59 37.65 8.68
C THR A 215 -12.90 37.64 9.45
N GLU A 216 -12.85 37.91 10.76
CA GLU A 216 -14.07 38.04 11.58
C GLU A 216 -15.07 39.06 10.98
N GLU A 217 -14.57 40.13 10.35
CA GLU A 217 -15.42 41.19 9.77
C GLU A 217 -16.18 40.75 8.52
N ASN A 218 -15.59 39.84 7.71
CA ASN A 218 -16.19 39.42 6.44
C ASN A 218 -16.90 38.06 6.52
N LEU A 219 -16.70 37.29 7.60
CA LEU A 219 -17.40 36.04 7.87
C LEU A 219 -18.68 36.26 8.70
N ASP A 220 -19.67 36.96 8.11
CA ASP A 220 -21.00 37.10 8.70
C ASP A 220 -22.03 36.24 7.92
N PRO A 221 -22.61 35.19 8.53
CA PRO A 221 -23.61 34.34 7.88
C PRO A 221 -24.90 35.08 7.51
N ASN A 222 -25.15 36.27 8.08
CA ASN A 222 -26.28 37.12 7.71
C ASN A 222 -26.04 37.95 6.46
N ILE A 223 -24.79 38.05 5.99
CA ILE A 223 -24.42 38.79 4.76
C ILE A 223 -23.98 37.81 3.68
N TYR A 224 -23.16 36.83 4.07
CA TYR A 224 -22.61 35.80 3.21
C TYR A 224 -23.12 34.45 3.73
N PRO A 225 -24.29 33.98 3.29
CA PRO A 225 -24.85 32.70 3.75
C PRO A 225 -24.03 31.49 3.31
N VAL A 226 -23.18 31.64 2.28
CA VAL A 226 -22.31 30.58 1.76
C VAL A 226 -20.89 31.10 1.52
N VAL A 227 -19.92 30.34 2.00
CA VAL A 227 -18.49 30.46 1.65
C VAL A 227 -18.14 29.35 0.66
N TYR A 228 -17.56 29.71 -0.48
CA TYR A 228 -16.87 28.77 -1.34
C TYR A 228 -15.43 28.64 -0.86
N LEU A 229 -15.06 27.45 -0.39
CA LEU A 229 -13.78 27.19 0.24
C LEU A 229 -12.82 26.47 -0.73
N SER A 230 -11.56 26.88 -0.73
CA SER A 230 -10.45 26.31 -1.51
C SER A 230 -9.29 25.89 -0.60
N SER A 231 -8.34 25.13 -1.13
CA SER A 231 -7.20 24.58 -0.37
C SER A 231 -6.22 25.61 0.20
N ASP A 232 -6.33 26.89 -0.18
CA ASP A 232 -5.37 27.97 0.09
C ASP A 232 -5.63 28.74 1.41
N ILE A 233 -6.36 28.15 2.36
CA ILE A 233 -6.58 28.74 3.68
C ILE A 233 -5.47 28.42 4.68
N THR A 234 -5.27 29.32 5.62
CA THR A 234 -4.39 29.15 6.78
C THR A 234 -5.10 28.47 7.96
N ASP A 235 -4.35 28.00 8.96
CA ASP A 235 -4.93 27.47 10.21
C ASP A 235 -5.75 28.53 10.97
N ASP A 236 -5.33 29.80 10.94
CA ASP A 236 -6.07 30.91 11.56
C ASP A 236 -7.42 31.14 10.84
N GLU A 237 -7.40 31.16 9.51
CA GLU A 237 -8.64 31.26 8.71
C GLU A 237 -9.56 30.06 8.97
N ALA A 238 -9.01 28.85 9.11
CA ALA A 238 -9.79 27.64 9.39
C ALA A 238 -10.57 27.77 10.72
N ALA A 239 -9.95 28.31 11.77
CA ALA A 239 -10.62 28.54 13.06
C ALA A 239 -11.77 29.56 12.96
N LEU A 240 -11.58 30.62 12.16
CA LEU A 240 -12.63 31.61 11.93
C LEU A 240 -13.81 31.02 11.15
N ILE A 241 -13.51 30.21 10.13
CA ILE A 241 -14.53 29.55 9.30
C ILE A 241 -15.31 28.52 10.12
N ASP A 242 -14.64 27.77 11.01
CA ASP A 242 -15.32 26.87 11.95
C ASP A 242 -16.39 27.62 12.75
N SER A 243 -16.03 28.74 13.37
CA SER A 243 -16.96 29.60 14.11
C SER A 243 -18.10 30.11 13.22
N TYR A 244 -17.80 30.54 12.00
CA TYR A 244 -18.80 30.98 11.01
C TYR A 244 -19.84 29.89 10.73
N VAL A 245 -19.41 28.64 10.51
CA VAL A 245 -20.33 27.51 10.28
C VAL A 245 -21.15 27.20 11.52
N GLN A 246 -20.53 27.20 12.70
CA GLN A 246 -21.26 27.00 13.97
C GLN A 246 -22.37 28.03 14.16
N ASN A 247 -22.19 29.26 13.66
CA ASN A 247 -23.16 30.35 13.72
C ASN A 247 -24.17 30.37 12.56
N GLY A 248 -24.24 29.33 11.73
CA GLY A 248 -25.26 29.18 10.69
C GLY A 248 -24.79 29.50 9.28
N GLY A 249 -23.50 29.79 9.10
CA GLY A 249 -22.87 29.88 7.80
C GLY A 249 -22.75 28.52 7.12
N SER A 250 -22.68 28.52 5.79
CA SER A 250 -22.58 27.28 5.02
C SER A 250 -21.33 27.25 4.15
N ILE A 251 -20.79 26.06 3.94
CA ILE A 251 -19.61 25.82 3.09
C ILE A 251 -20.02 25.03 1.86
N VAL A 252 -19.49 25.43 0.71
CA VAL A 252 -19.40 24.58 -0.48
C VAL A 252 -17.95 24.52 -0.93
N THR A 253 -17.48 23.33 -1.30
CA THR A 253 -16.12 23.19 -1.82
C THR A 253 -16.03 22.05 -2.82
N GLY A 254 -15.13 22.19 -3.78
CA GLY A 254 -14.84 21.16 -4.77
C GLY A 254 -13.35 21.10 -5.06
N GLU A 255 -12.68 20.03 -4.64
CA GLU A 255 -11.25 19.82 -4.83
C GLU A 255 -10.96 18.39 -5.28
N ARG A 256 -9.75 18.15 -5.78
CA ARG A 256 -9.27 16.80 -6.11
C ARG A 256 -8.20 16.42 -5.10
N GLY A 257 -8.53 15.63 -4.08
CA GLY A 257 -7.58 15.23 -3.03
C GLY A 257 -6.28 14.63 -3.59
N TRP A 258 -6.38 13.80 -4.63
CA TRP A 258 -5.20 13.25 -5.30
C TRP A 258 -4.29 14.30 -5.96
N VAL A 259 -4.84 15.43 -6.42
CA VAL A 259 -4.05 16.54 -6.97
C VAL A 259 -3.28 17.24 -5.85
N LEU A 260 -3.91 17.44 -4.69
CA LEU A 260 -3.29 18.09 -3.53
C LEU A 260 -2.05 17.34 -3.02
N GLU A 261 -2.06 16.01 -3.10
CA GLU A 261 -0.91 15.17 -2.70
C GLU A 261 0.16 15.06 -3.79
N CYS A 262 -0.23 14.93 -5.07
CA CYS A 262 0.73 14.82 -6.18
C CYS A 262 1.42 16.14 -6.52
N TYR A 263 0.67 17.25 -6.40
CA TYR A 263 1.12 18.57 -6.78
C TYR A 263 0.93 19.56 -5.63
N PRO A 264 1.58 19.33 -4.47
CA PRO A 264 1.31 20.15 -3.31
C PRO A 264 1.85 21.57 -3.46
N ASP A 265 1.20 22.50 -2.78
CA ASP A 265 1.66 23.88 -2.68
C ASP A 265 3.03 23.95 -2.02
N ASN A 266 3.85 24.94 -2.41
CA ASN A 266 5.22 25.08 -1.89
C ASN A 266 5.24 25.20 -0.36
N ALA A 267 4.27 25.88 0.25
CA ALA A 267 4.17 26.00 1.70
C ALA A 267 4.02 24.63 2.40
N ILE A 268 3.22 23.72 1.81
CA ILE A 268 3.03 22.37 2.35
C ILE A 268 4.29 21.52 2.12
N LYS A 269 4.90 21.62 0.92
CA LYS A 269 6.17 20.94 0.62
C LYS A 269 7.28 21.32 1.60
N ASP A 270 7.41 22.62 1.89
CA ASP A 270 8.43 23.14 2.80
C ASP A 270 8.18 22.67 4.23
N LEU A 271 6.91 22.61 4.67
CA LEU A 271 6.53 22.09 5.99
C LEU A 271 6.84 20.59 6.15
N LYS A 272 6.69 19.80 5.09
CA LYS A 272 6.94 18.35 5.12
C LYS A 272 8.41 17.98 4.98
N ASN A 273 9.28 18.90 4.52
CA ASN A 273 10.74 18.70 4.47
C ASN A 273 11.16 17.34 3.86
N GLY A 274 10.52 16.95 2.76
CA GLY A 274 10.77 15.68 2.06
C GLY A 274 9.93 14.49 2.51
N ASP A 275 9.12 14.61 3.56
CA ASP A 275 8.11 13.60 3.91
C ASP A 275 6.91 13.64 2.92
N PRO A 276 6.21 12.52 2.71
CA PRO A 276 5.00 12.49 1.88
C PRO A 276 3.95 13.49 2.36
N VAL A 277 3.33 14.19 1.40
CA VAL A 277 2.20 15.08 1.65
C VAL A 277 0.91 14.29 1.56
N TYR A 278 0.04 14.46 2.55
CA TYR A 278 -1.30 13.91 2.60
C TYR A 278 -2.35 15.01 2.59
N VAL A 279 -3.58 14.70 2.17
CA VAL A 279 -4.64 15.74 2.10
C VAL A 279 -4.90 16.40 3.46
N TYR A 280 -4.81 15.65 4.56
CA TYR A 280 -4.97 16.18 5.92
C TYR A 280 -3.83 17.11 6.38
N ASP A 281 -2.73 17.22 5.62
CA ASP A 281 -1.69 18.24 5.88
C ASP A 281 -2.20 19.66 5.58
N TYR A 282 -3.27 19.80 4.77
CA TYR A 282 -3.91 21.08 4.48
C TYR A 282 -4.88 21.49 5.62
N PRO A 283 -4.80 22.73 6.14
CA PRO A 283 -5.76 23.25 7.13
C PRO A 283 -7.22 23.12 6.68
N PHE A 284 -7.43 23.33 5.38
CA PHE A 284 -8.69 23.13 4.69
C PHE A 284 -9.34 21.76 4.94
N ASP A 285 -8.59 20.68 4.74
CA ASP A 285 -9.15 19.32 4.86
C ASP A 285 -9.36 18.92 6.33
N ARG A 286 -8.48 19.39 7.23
CA ARG A 286 -8.67 19.22 8.68
C ARG A 286 -9.97 19.86 9.15
N LEU A 287 -10.28 21.07 8.67
CA LEU A 287 -11.50 21.79 9.00
C LEU A 287 -12.75 21.02 8.57
N ILE A 288 -12.86 20.65 7.29
CA ILE A 288 -14.06 19.91 6.82
C ILE A 288 -14.14 18.51 7.45
N SER A 289 -12.99 17.90 7.78
CA SER A 289 -12.95 16.62 8.47
C SER A 289 -13.56 16.73 9.88
N GLN A 290 -13.37 17.84 10.60
CA GLN A 290 -14.07 18.09 11.88
C GLN A 290 -15.59 18.13 11.68
N MET A 291 -16.05 18.50 10.49
CA MET A 291 -17.45 18.56 10.09
C MET A 291 -17.98 17.21 9.57
N GLY A 292 -17.17 16.14 9.62
CA GLY A 292 -17.60 14.75 9.35
C GLY A 292 -17.42 14.27 7.91
N VAL A 293 -16.72 15.04 7.07
CA VAL A 293 -16.41 14.70 5.67
C VAL A 293 -14.98 15.10 5.33
N GLY A 294 -14.24 14.31 4.56
CA GLY A 294 -12.84 14.62 4.20
C GLY A 294 -12.48 14.12 2.80
N PHE A 295 -11.50 14.74 2.16
CA PHE A 295 -11.02 14.31 0.85
C PHE A 295 -10.16 13.04 0.95
N MET A 296 -10.27 12.18 -0.05
CA MET A 296 -9.35 11.06 -0.22
C MET A 296 -8.21 11.45 -1.18
N GLY A 297 -6.98 11.15 -0.77
CA GLY A 297 -5.75 11.32 -1.54
C GLY A 297 -5.51 10.25 -2.62
N ILE A 298 -4.26 10.06 -3.01
CA ILE A 298 -3.81 8.98 -3.89
C ILE A 298 -3.69 7.70 -3.07
N TYR A 299 -4.52 6.70 -3.36
CA TYR A 299 -4.22 5.35 -2.87
C TYR A 299 -4.72 4.20 -3.75
N GLU A 300 -3.92 3.14 -3.72
CA GLU A 300 -3.99 1.82 -4.39
C GLU A 300 -5.35 1.09 -4.35
N TYR A 301 -6.31 1.49 -3.52
CA TYR A 301 -7.63 0.85 -3.50
C TYR A 301 -8.48 1.18 -4.74
N ALA A 302 -8.21 2.30 -5.42
CA ALA A 302 -8.53 2.45 -6.83
C ALA A 302 -7.73 3.63 -7.41
N ALA A 303 -7.23 3.48 -8.63
CA ALA A 303 -6.80 4.63 -9.43
C ALA A 303 -7.89 5.71 -9.41
N PRO A 304 -7.54 7.00 -9.49
CA PRO A 304 -8.53 8.06 -9.51
C PRO A 304 -9.56 7.76 -10.62
N ASN A 305 -10.83 8.03 -10.34
CA ASN A 305 -11.91 7.49 -11.14
C ASN A 305 -11.98 8.21 -12.49
N THR A 306 -11.81 7.46 -13.58
CA THR A 306 -11.87 7.99 -14.95
C THR A 306 -13.31 8.21 -15.41
N ASN A 307 -14.30 7.70 -14.68
CA ASN A 307 -15.70 8.05 -14.87
C ASN A 307 -15.99 9.38 -14.19
N ASN A 308 -16.75 10.21 -14.90
CA ASN A 308 -17.11 11.54 -14.43
C ASN A 308 -18.62 11.72 -14.25
N SER A 309 -19.40 10.66 -14.46
CA SER A 309 -20.87 10.64 -14.35
C SER A 309 -21.30 9.61 -13.31
N PHE A 310 -22.14 10.03 -12.37
CA PHE A 310 -22.51 9.25 -11.20
C PHE A 310 -24.00 9.34 -10.91
N ASP A 311 -24.59 8.23 -10.50
CA ASP A 311 -25.96 8.21 -10.00
C ASP A 311 -26.03 8.82 -8.59
N LEU A 312 -27.12 9.51 -8.31
CA LEU A 312 -27.37 10.07 -6.98
C LEU A 312 -27.90 8.99 -6.04
N VAL A 313 -27.46 9.02 -4.79
CA VAL A 313 -27.77 8.01 -3.77
C VAL A 313 -29.28 7.81 -3.56
N TYR A 314 -30.08 8.87 -3.76
CA TYR A 314 -31.54 8.82 -3.60
C TYR A 314 -32.29 8.17 -4.78
N SER A 315 -31.68 8.09 -5.97
CA SER A 315 -32.31 7.41 -7.11
C SER A 315 -32.45 5.89 -6.88
N TRP A 316 -31.91 5.39 -5.77
CA TRP A 316 -31.88 3.99 -5.36
C TRP A 316 -32.98 3.72 -4.33
N ASN A 317 -34.05 3.09 -4.79
CA ASN A 317 -35.26 2.65 -4.06
C ASN A 317 -35.30 2.97 -2.54
N ALA A 318 -36.04 4.02 -2.17
CA ALA A 318 -36.03 4.71 -0.86
C ALA A 318 -36.34 3.89 0.41
N GLN A 319 -36.60 2.58 0.33
CA GLN A 319 -37.05 1.78 1.48
C GLN A 319 -35.97 0.91 2.13
N ASN A 320 -34.86 0.57 1.44
CA ASN A 320 -33.97 -0.53 1.88
C ASN A 320 -32.45 -0.28 1.80
N TYR A 321 -31.96 0.96 1.72
CA TYR A 321 -30.50 1.23 1.61
C TYR A 321 -29.90 1.91 2.87
N GLN A 322 -28.68 1.49 3.23
CA GLN A 322 -27.84 2.08 4.29
C GLN A 322 -26.97 3.22 3.74
N ILE A 323 -26.57 4.10 4.64
CA ILE A 323 -25.69 5.23 4.35
C ILE A 323 -24.25 4.72 4.11
N VAL A 324 -23.58 5.19 3.06
CA VAL A 324 -22.13 5.02 2.92
C VAL A 324 -21.48 5.97 3.93
N ASN A 325 -21.13 5.46 5.10
CA ASN A 325 -20.54 6.21 6.19
C ASN A 325 -19.64 5.30 7.03
N LEU A 326 -18.39 5.70 7.25
CA LEU A 326 -17.38 4.88 7.92
C LEU A 326 -17.73 4.60 9.39
N SER A 327 -18.41 5.53 10.07
CA SER A 327 -18.94 5.28 11.43
C SER A 327 -19.98 4.16 11.40
N TYR A 328 -20.81 4.13 10.35
CA TYR A 328 -21.87 3.13 10.23
C TYR A 328 -21.30 1.77 9.87
N ASP A 329 -20.32 1.76 8.96
CA ASP A 329 -19.58 0.56 8.61
C ASP A 329 -18.92 -0.03 9.85
N THR A 330 -18.24 0.79 10.65
CA THR A 330 -17.60 0.34 11.89
C THR A 330 -18.60 -0.24 12.88
N TYR A 331 -19.75 0.42 13.07
CA TYR A 331 -20.86 -0.10 13.86
C TYR A 331 -21.36 -1.45 13.34
N MET A 332 -21.55 -1.60 12.02
CA MET A 332 -22.02 -2.84 11.41
C MET A 332 -21.02 -3.97 11.58
N LEU A 333 -19.72 -3.71 11.38
CA LEU A 333 -18.67 -4.71 11.60
C LEU A 333 -18.69 -5.21 13.05
N GLN A 334 -18.84 -4.30 14.03
CA GLN A 334 -18.91 -4.67 15.45
C GLN A 334 -20.12 -5.54 15.75
N ASN A 335 -21.30 -5.19 15.23
CA ASN A 335 -22.53 -5.94 15.47
C ASN A 335 -22.54 -7.29 14.75
N ILE A 336 -21.92 -7.39 13.57
CA ILE A 336 -21.74 -8.66 12.85
C ILE A 336 -20.83 -9.58 13.66
N GLU A 337 -19.70 -9.07 14.14
CA GLU A 337 -18.78 -9.85 14.97
C GLU A 337 -19.44 -10.34 16.27
N ASN A 338 -20.26 -9.50 16.90
CA ASN A 338 -21.00 -9.84 18.11
C ASN A 338 -22.23 -10.75 17.87
N GLY A 339 -22.52 -11.12 16.61
CA GLY A 339 -23.69 -11.94 16.26
C GLY A 339 -25.04 -11.24 16.43
N ILE A 340 -25.05 -9.92 16.64
CA ILE A 340 -26.26 -9.09 16.76
C ILE A 340 -26.87 -8.83 15.38
N LYS A 341 -26.02 -8.69 14.36
CA LYS A 341 -26.39 -8.49 12.96
C LYS A 341 -25.83 -9.60 12.08
N SER A 342 -26.55 -9.92 11.03
CA SER A 342 -26.10 -10.85 10.00
C SER A 342 -25.45 -10.11 8.82
N LYS A 343 -24.59 -10.81 8.06
CA LYS A 343 -23.92 -10.25 6.87
C LYS A 343 -24.93 -9.88 5.77
N SER A 344 -26.08 -10.55 5.71
CA SER A 344 -27.15 -10.24 4.76
C SER A 344 -27.89 -8.94 5.07
N GLU A 345 -27.83 -8.46 6.33
CA GLU A 345 -28.32 -7.15 6.74
C GLU A 345 -27.39 -5.99 6.32
N ILE A 346 -26.23 -6.27 5.73
CA ILE A 346 -25.43 -5.23 5.09
C ILE A 346 -26.18 -4.77 3.84
N LEU A 347 -26.47 -3.47 3.80
CA LEU A 347 -27.08 -2.80 2.67
C LEU A 347 -26.00 -1.92 2.03
N LEU A 348 -25.78 -2.14 0.74
CA LEU A 348 -24.88 -1.32 -0.07
C LEU A 348 -25.70 -0.61 -1.16
N PRO A 349 -25.22 0.51 -1.71
CA PRO A 349 -25.75 1.14 -2.93
C PRO A 349 -26.28 0.18 -4.01
N GLN A 350 -27.23 0.62 -4.84
CA GLN A 350 -27.91 -0.24 -5.82
C GLN A 350 -26.96 -0.93 -6.81
N ASN A 351 -25.86 -0.28 -7.18
CA ASN A 351 -24.78 -0.86 -7.98
C ASN A 351 -24.15 -2.13 -7.37
N PHE A 352 -24.42 -2.42 -6.10
CA PHE A 352 -24.00 -3.63 -5.38
C PHE A 352 -25.15 -4.60 -5.10
N SER A 353 -26.31 -4.45 -5.71
CA SER A 353 -27.47 -5.33 -5.43
C SER A 353 -27.21 -6.80 -5.75
N SER A 354 -26.23 -7.10 -6.61
CA SER A 354 -25.79 -8.45 -6.96
C SER A 354 -24.72 -9.02 -6.03
N TYR A 355 -24.21 -8.23 -5.06
CA TYR A 355 -23.10 -8.67 -4.21
C TYR A 355 -23.55 -9.77 -3.25
N THR A 356 -22.71 -10.80 -3.13
CA THR A 356 -22.84 -11.81 -2.08
C THR A 356 -22.61 -11.19 -0.70
N ASP A 357 -23.09 -11.84 0.35
CA ASP A 357 -22.84 -11.40 1.74
C ASP A 357 -21.35 -11.26 2.05
N PHE A 358 -20.53 -12.13 1.45
CA PHE A 358 -19.08 -12.03 1.51
C PHE A 358 -18.57 -10.73 0.87
N GLN A 359 -18.98 -10.44 -0.37
CA GLN A 359 -18.57 -9.23 -1.08
C GLN A 359 -19.02 -7.96 -0.34
N LYS A 360 -20.21 -7.98 0.25
CA LYS A 360 -20.71 -6.89 1.09
C LYS A 360 -19.83 -6.65 2.31
N LEU A 361 -19.49 -7.70 3.05
CA LEU A 361 -18.59 -7.61 4.21
C LEU A 361 -17.22 -7.06 3.82
N THR A 362 -16.65 -7.58 2.73
CA THR A 362 -15.34 -7.13 2.21
C THR A 362 -15.34 -5.64 1.87
N GLN A 363 -16.45 -5.10 1.33
CA GLN A 363 -16.57 -3.67 1.08
C GLN A 363 -16.51 -2.86 2.38
N LEU A 364 -17.26 -3.23 3.42
CA LEU A 364 -17.24 -2.51 4.71
C LEU A 364 -15.85 -2.57 5.36
N VAL A 365 -15.24 -3.76 5.39
CA VAL A 365 -13.89 -3.95 5.97
C VAL A 365 -12.89 -3.03 5.27
N ASN A 366 -12.86 -3.02 3.93
CA ASN A 366 -11.93 -2.20 3.18
C ASN A 366 -12.16 -0.70 3.39
N ARG A 367 -13.42 -0.23 3.37
CA ARG A 367 -13.72 1.20 3.58
C ARG A 367 -13.23 1.72 4.92
N VAL A 368 -13.47 0.98 6.02
CA VAL A 368 -13.02 1.40 7.36
C VAL A 368 -11.51 1.26 7.49
N ARG A 369 -10.96 0.12 7.04
CA ARG A 369 -9.54 -0.19 7.17
C ARG A 369 -8.63 0.84 6.52
N TYR A 370 -9.02 1.44 5.39
CA TYR A 370 -8.17 2.40 4.68
C TYR A 370 -8.36 3.85 5.13
N CYS A 371 -9.07 4.09 6.25
CA CYS A 371 -9.37 5.46 6.69
C CYS A 371 -8.21 6.26 7.26
N ASP A 372 -7.19 5.57 7.75
CA ASP A 372 -5.93 6.14 8.23
C ASP A 372 -5.20 6.95 7.14
N LYS A 373 -5.43 6.61 5.88
CA LYS A 373 -4.75 7.22 4.73
C LYS A 373 -5.25 8.60 4.37
N PHE A 374 -6.39 9.02 4.91
CA PHE A 374 -7.04 10.27 4.54
C PHE A 374 -7.63 11.03 5.72
N LEU A 375 -7.42 10.57 6.96
CA LEU A 375 -7.88 11.28 8.16
C LEU A 375 -6.72 11.64 9.05
N ASP A 376 -6.69 12.91 9.49
CA ASP A 376 -5.84 13.32 10.59
C ASP A 376 -6.14 12.49 11.83
N SER A 377 -5.11 12.02 12.51
CA SER A 377 -5.21 11.31 13.78
C SER A 377 -6.00 12.09 14.83
N THR A 378 -6.04 13.43 14.78
CA THR A 378 -6.82 14.25 15.74
C THR A 378 -8.31 14.33 15.40
N ASN A 379 -8.74 13.85 14.24
CA ASN A 379 -10.15 13.81 13.87
C ASN A 379 -10.95 12.94 14.84
N TYR A 380 -12.19 13.31 15.17
CA TYR A 380 -13.00 12.58 16.15
C TYR A 380 -13.25 11.11 15.74
N PHE A 381 -13.44 10.81 14.45
CA PHE A 381 -13.68 9.45 13.98
C PHE A 381 -12.40 8.62 14.05
N ALA A 382 -11.27 9.21 13.62
CA ALA A 382 -9.96 8.61 13.81
C ALA A 382 -9.74 8.32 15.30
N GLN A 383 -9.86 9.31 16.20
CA GLN A 383 -9.76 9.13 17.65
C GLN A 383 -10.70 8.05 18.21
N ALA A 384 -11.93 7.96 17.72
CA ALA A 384 -12.86 6.90 18.13
C ALA A 384 -12.36 5.51 17.70
N LEU A 385 -11.86 5.36 16.48
CA LEU A 385 -11.19 4.13 16.04
C LEU A 385 -9.94 3.84 16.87
N LEU A 386 -9.12 4.86 17.17
CA LEU A 386 -7.91 4.68 17.99
C LEU A 386 -8.27 4.18 19.40
N ASN A 387 -9.30 4.77 20.03
CA ASN A 387 -9.77 4.35 21.36
C ASN A 387 -10.35 2.94 21.34
N ASN A 388 -11.10 2.59 20.30
CA ASN A 388 -11.65 1.26 20.13
C ASN A 388 -10.57 0.22 19.83
N ALA A 389 -9.55 0.57 19.04
CA ALA A 389 -8.38 -0.26 18.83
C ALA A 389 -7.64 -0.55 20.13
N LYS A 390 -7.56 0.43 21.05
CA LYS A 390 -7.03 0.24 22.40
C LYS A 390 -7.88 -0.71 23.26
N VAL A 391 -9.21 -0.66 23.17
CA VAL A 391 -10.07 -1.62 23.89
C VAL A 391 -9.81 -3.04 23.39
N VAL A 392 -9.79 -3.21 22.08
CA VAL A 392 -9.54 -4.50 21.42
C VAL A 392 -8.11 -4.99 21.66
N TRP A 393 -7.14 -4.08 21.79
CA TRP A 393 -5.73 -4.40 22.04
C TRP A 393 -5.54 -5.44 23.14
N ASN A 394 -6.23 -5.27 24.27
CA ASN A 394 -6.09 -6.15 25.43
C ASN A 394 -6.75 -7.53 25.28
N THR A 395 -7.53 -7.74 24.21
CA THR A 395 -8.26 -8.98 23.94
C THR A 395 -7.89 -9.61 22.60
N ILE A 396 -6.94 -9.05 21.87
CA ILE A 396 -6.44 -9.61 20.61
C ILE A 396 -5.76 -10.96 20.88
N SER A 397 -6.07 -11.92 20.00
CA SER A 397 -5.39 -13.20 19.92
C SER A 397 -5.30 -13.65 18.47
N PHE A 398 -4.15 -14.18 18.08
CA PHE A 398 -3.88 -14.61 16.72
C PHE A 398 -4.05 -16.14 16.56
N PRO A 399 -4.55 -16.64 15.41
CA PRO A 399 -4.92 -15.87 14.22
C PRO A 399 -6.27 -15.14 14.33
N ILE A 400 -6.37 -13.97 13.69
CA ILE A 400 -7.62 -13.18 13.59
C ILE A 400 -8.26 -13.43 12.23
N SER A 401 -9.36 -14.19 12.17
CA SER A 401 -10.17 -14.32 10.95
C SER A 401 -10.84 -12.99 10.61
N ILE A 402 -10.56 -12.44 9.42
CA ILE A 402 -11.17 -11.19 8.93
C ILE A 402 -12.67 -11.39 8.66
N ILE A 403 -13.10 -12.63 8.39
CA ILE A 403 -14.48 -12.96 8.05
C ILE A 403 -15.35 -13.19 9.29
N ASP A 404 -14.76 -13.75 10.34
CA ASP A 404 -15.47 -14.10 11.58
C ASP A 404 -15.30 -13.03 12.65
N LYS A 405 -14.16 -12.33 12.65
CA LYS A 405 -13.85 -11.21 13.54
C LYS A 405 -13.49 -9.94 12.76
N PRO A 406 -14.39 -9.45 11.89
CA PRO A 406 -14.08 -8.33 10.99
C PRO A 406 -13.81 -7.01 11.73
N TYR A 407 -14.48 -6.74 12.84
CA TYR A 407 -14.24 -5.53 13.63
C TYR A 407 -12.89 -5.60 14.34
N THR A 408 -12.60 -6.71 15.01
CA THR A 408 -11.30 -6.94 15.65
C THR A 408 -10.16 -6.90 14.62
N ALA A 409 -10.36 -7.46 13.41
CA ALA A 409 -9.38 -7.40 12.34
C ALA A 409 -9.10 -5.95 11.88
N VAL A 410 -10.13 -5.12 11.72
CA VAL A 410 -9.97 -3.70 11.41
C VAL A 410 -9.24 -2.98 12.55
N MET A 411 -9.63 -3.21 13.81
CA MET A 411 -9.00 -2.61 14.97
C MET A 411 -7.53 -3.02 15.14
N ALA A 412 -7.19 -4.28 14.84
CA ALA A 412 -5.81 -4.77 14.82
C ALA A 412 -4.99 -4.11 13.70
N ALA A 413 -5.59 -3.84 12.53
CA ALA A 413 -4.92 -3.06 11.50
C ALA A 413 -4.69 -1.61 11.96
N MET A 414 -5.69 -1.00 12.61
CA MET A 414 -5.59 0.35 13.16
C MET A 414 -4.52 0.46 14.25
N SER A 415 -4.28 -0.57 15.07
CA SER A 415 -3.31 -0.51 16.18
C SER A 415 -1.87 -0.27 15.74
N GLY A 416 -1.50 -0.64 14.52
CA GLY A 416 -0.18 -0.33 13.96
C GLY A 416 -0.03 1.10 13.44
N PHE A 417 -1.15 1.81 13.23
CA PHE A 417 -1.19 3.23 12.85
C PHE A 417 -1.47 4.15 14.04
N VAL A 418 -2.10 3.61 15.10
CA VAL A 418 -2.17 4.26 16.39
C VAL A 418 -0.74 4.35 16.91
N ASP A 419 -0.32 5.55 17.35
CA ASP A 419 0.86 5.68 18.20
C ASP A 419 0.56 5.12 19.60
N ILE A 420 0.25 3.81 19.68
CA ILE A 420 0.07 3.06 20.92
C ILE A 420 1.35 3.05 21.74
N SER A 421 2.47 3.44 21.14
CA SER A 421 3.71 3.68 21.85
C SER A 421 3.58 4.75 22.93
N LYS A 422 2.64 5.71 22.79
CA LYS A 422 2.30 6.68 23.84
C LYS A 422 1.82 6.04 25.15
N TYR A 423 1.39 4.77 25.10
CA TYR A 423 0.98 4.03 26.29
C TYR A 423 2.15 3.33 26.99
N ASN A 424 3.34 3.30 26.38
CA ASN A 424 4.54 2.67 26.93
C ASN A 424 4.32 1.19 27.31
N GLU A 425 3.53 0.47 26.51
CA GLU A 425 3.15 -0.92 26.75
C GLU A 425 3.60 -1.84 25.60
N LYS A 426 3.94 -3.07 25.96
CA LYS A 426 4.25 -4.15 25.01
C LYS A 426 2.97 -4.70 24.39
N ALA A 427 3.02 -5.04 23.10
CA ALA A 427 1.92 -5.68 22.40
C ALA A 427 1.60 -7.09 22.93
N PRO A 428 0.32 -7.44 23.15
CA PRO A 428 -0.10 -8.80 23.46
C PRO A 428 0.31 -9.78 22.37
N GLU A 429 0.74 -10.98 22.79
CA GLU A 429 1.19 -12.09 21.94
C GLU A 429 2.40 -11.78 21.03
N ILE A 430 3.11 -10.66 21.22
CA ILE A 430 4.25 -10.26 20.38
C ILE A 430 5.34 -11.34 20.30
N GLU A 431 5.55 -12.09 21.38
CA GLU A 431 6.53 -13.17 21.46
C GLU A 431 6.22 -14.32 20.50
N SER A 432 4.95 -14.53 20.15
CA SER A 432 4.54 -15.65 19.29
C SER A 432 5.06 -15.53 17.86
N PHE A 433 5.37 -14.31 17.40
CA PHE A 433 5.89 -14.05 16.05
C PHE A 433 7.19 -13.25 16.02
N MET A 434 7.50 -12.42 17.02
CA MET A 434 8.79 -11.73 17.13
C MET A 434 9.82 -12.50 17.97
N GLY A 435 9.37 -13.45 18.81
CA GLY A 435 10.19 -14.21 19.74
C GLY A 435 10.37 -13.58 21.12
N ASP A 436 10.82 -14.40 22.09
CA ASP A 436 10.95 -14.01 23.50
C ASP A 436 12.19 -13.15 23.78
N ILE A 437 12.05 -12.18 24.70
CA ILE A 437 13.17 -11.49 25.37
C ILE A 437 13.24 -11.97 26.82
N PRO A 438 14.43 -12.34 27.34
CA PRO A 438 14.56 -12.75 28.74
C PRO A 438 14.17 -11.63 29.72
N THR A 439 13.56 -11.99 30.85
CA THR A 439 12.93 -11.04 31.80
C THR A 439 13.88 -10.12 32.56
N ASN A 440 15.17 -10.44 32.65
CA ASN A 440 16.17 -9.72 33.45
C ASN A 440 17.22 -9.00 32.61
N VAL A 441 16.88 -8.61 31.38
CA VAL A 441 17.82 -7.93 30.48
C VAL A 441 17.81 -6.44 30.78
N SER A 442 18.98 -5.90 31.12
CA SER A 442 19.15 -4.46 31.28
C SER A 442 19.39 -3.81 29.92
N ALA A 443 18.64 -2.74 29.63
CA ALA A 443 18.87 -1.92 28.46
C ALA A 443 20.25 -1.24 28.54
N LEU A 444 20.91 -1.13 27.39
CA LEU A 444 22.18 -0.44 27.24
C LEU A 444 21.98 1.07 27.33
N THR A 445 23.02 1.77 27.76
CA THR A 445 23.05 3.23 27.82
C THR A 445 24.25 3.73 27.04
N ASN A 446 24.05 4.84 26.34
CA ASN A 446 25.07 5.59 25.61
C ASN A 446 25.91 4.74 24.64
N VAL A 447 25.27 3.90 23.82
CA VAL A 447 25.97 3.10 22.81
C VAL A 447 26.28 3.97 21.59
N PRO A 448 27.56 4.25 21.27
CA PRO A 448 27.90 5.03 20.10
C PRO A 448 27.69 4.22 18.82
N PHE A 449 27.16 4.85 17.78
CA PHE A 449 27.01 4.27 16.45
C PHE A 449 27.47 5.28 15.39
N ASN A 450 28.45 4.88 14.58
CA ASN A 450 28.97 5.70 13.49
C ASN A 450 28.13 5.47 12.24
N VAL A 451 27.31 6.47 11.90
CA VAL A 451 26.47 6.52 10.70
C VAL A 451 27.33 6.93 9.53
N LYS A 452 27.35 6.09 8.49
CA LYS A 452 28.05 6.35 7.23
C LYS A 452 27.12 6.99 6.22
N TYR A 453 27.59 8.01 5.51
CA TYR A 453 26.88 8.53 4.34
C TYR A 453 27.43 7.84 3.10
N ILE A 454 26.60 7.00 2.47
CA ILE A 454 26.99 6.22 1.30
C ILE A 454 26.31 6.84 0.09
N TYR A 455 27.09 7.27 -0.89
CA TYR A 455 26.52 7.72 -2.15
C TYR A 455 26.04 6.53 -2.98
N GLN A 456 24.75 6.53 -3.28
CA GLN A 456 24.11 5.53 -4.11
C GLN A 456 23.25 6.22 -5.16
N ASP A 457 23.69 6.18 -6.41
CA ASP A 457 22.87 6.43 -7.58
C ASP A 457 22.82 5.13 -8.36
N ASN A 458 21.65 4.50 -8.40
CA ASN A 458 21.42 3.24 -9.12
C ASN A 458 20.65 3.47 -10.43
N SER A 459 20.31 4.72 -10.78
CA SER A 459 19.46 5.04 -11.94
C SER A 459 20.04 4.56 -13.27
N TYR A 460 21.37 4.47 -13.36
CA TYR A 460 22.07 3.97 -14.53
C TYR A 460 21.91 2.46 -14.78
N LEU A 461 21.45 1.69 -13.78
CA LEU A 461 21.31 0.25 -13.90
C LEU A 461 20.19 -0.14 -14.88
N ARG A 462 19.18 0.71 -15.04
CA ARG A 462 18.00 0.48 -15.91
C ARG A 462 17.33 -0.88 -15.68
N SER A 463 17.37 -1.29 -14.41
CA SER A 463 16.78 -2.49 -13.88
C SER A 463 15.85 -2.15 -12.70
N SER A 464 15.16 -3.15 -12.16
CA SER A 464 14.36 -3.00 -10.94
C SER A 464 15.16 -2.44 -9.74
N THR A 465 16.49 -2.66 -9.70
CA THR A 465 17.39 -2.09 -8.67
C THR A 465 17.54 -0.56 -8.80
N SER A 466 17.18 0.06 -9.93
CA SER A 466 17.37 1.49 -10.17
C SER A 466 16.66 2.38 -9.15
N GLY A 467 15.53 1.92 -8.60
CA GLY A 467 14.76 2.61 -7.57
C GLY A 467 15.15 2.26 -6.13
N MET A 468 16.14 1.40 -5.91
CA MET A 468 16.51 0.92 -4.57
C MET A 468 17.62 1.77 -3.95
N THR A 469 17.46 2.10 -2.67
CA THR A 469 18.50 2.65 -1.79
C THR A 469 18.86 1.60 -0.74
N PHE A 470 20.10 1.12 -0.76
CA PHE A 470 20.66 0.19 0.22
C PHE A 470 21.13 0.97 1.47
N ASP A 471 20.20 1.64 2.12
CA ASP A 471 20.48 2.72 3.09
C ASP A 471 20.36 2.30 4.56
N TRP A 472 19.79 1.13 4.84
CA TRP A 472 19.68 0.61 6.22
C TRP A 472 21.04 0.17 6.77
N GLN A 473 21.53 0.87 7.79
CA GLN A 473 22.73 0.48 8.52
C GLN A 473 22.37 -0.27 9.79
N SER A 474 22.75 -1.56 9.84
CA SER A 474 22.52 -2.46 10.96
C SER A 474 23.32 -2.05 12.20
N THR A 475 22.63 -1.73 13.30
CA THR A 475 23.28 -1.29 14.55
C THR A 475 23.74 -2.44 15.45
N GLY A 476 23.21 -3.67 15.23
CA GLY A 476 23.38 -4.77 16.18
C GLY A 476 22.62 -4.57 17.49
N LEU A 477 21.62 -3.68 17.50
CA LEU A 477 20.76 -3.38 18.64
C LEU A 477 19.30 -3.72 18.34
N TYR A 478 18.53 -3.98 19.39
CA TYR A 478 17.11 -4.29 19.34
C TYR A 478 16.36 -3.40 20.33
N ALA A 479 15.33 -2.72 19.86
CA ALA A 479 14.42 -1.93 20.69
C ALA A 479 13.50 -2.87 21.46
N VAL A 480 13.45 -2.75 22.78
CA VAL A 480 12.61 -3.62 23.63
C VAL A 480 11.15 -3.18 23.52
N PRO A 481 10.20 -4.11 23.26
CA PRO A 481 8.77 -3.79 23.19
C PRO A 481 8.27 -3.06 24.45
N GLY A 482 7.56 -1.95 24.26
CA GLY A 482 7.01 -1.10 25.31
C GLY A 482 8.03 -0.23 26.07
N GLN A 483 9.33 -0.39 25.83
CA GLN A 483 10.36 0.39 26.51
C GLN A 483 10.82 1.59 25.68
N LYS A 484 11.37 2.59 26.37
CA LYS A 484 11.92 3.79 25.77
C LYS A 484 13.23 3.47 25.03
N LEU A 485 13.32 3.89 23.77
CA LEU A 485 14.55 4.00 23.00
C LEU A 485 14.87 5.49 22.82
N THR A 486 16.10 5.91 23.10
CA THR A 486 16.56 7.28 22.88
C THR A 486 17.71 7.27 21.89
N ILE A 487 17.66 8.15 20.89
CA ILE A 487 18.74 8.39 19.93
C ILE A 487 19.12 9.86 20.00
N ASP A 488 20.34 10.13 20.48
CA ASP A 488 20.93 11.45 20.52
C ASP A 488 21.69 11.73 19.22
N VAL A 489 21.24 12.75 18.51
CA VAL A 489 21.82 13.20 17.23
C VAL A 489 22.60 14.51 17.46
N PRO A 490 23.84 14.63 16.96
CA PRO A 490 24.61 15.87 17.11
C PRO A 490 23.94 17.11 16.50
N ASP A 491 24.25 18.28 17.05
CA ASP A 491 23.79 19.57 16.50
C ASP A 491 24.21 19.73 15.03
N GLY A 492 23.29 20.24 14.21
CA GLY A 492 23.52 20.47 12.78
C GLY A 492 23.35 19.25 11.87
N VAL A 493 23.12 18.06 12.43
CA VAL A 493 22.83 16.85 11.64
C VAL A 493 21.33 16.74 11.40
N THR A 494 20.91 16.74 10.13
CA THR A 494 19.51 16.64 9.72
C THR A 494 19.28 15.47 8.79
N ASN A 495 18.01 15.09 8.59
CA ASN A 495 17.56 14.11 7.59
C ASN A 495 18.03 12.66 7.81
N LEU A 496 18.62 12.33 8.97
CA LEU A 496 18.75 10.94 9.38
C LEU A 496 17.36 10.39 9.73
N LYS A 497 17.15 9.09 9.53
CA LYS A 497 15.96 8.40 10.02
C LYS A 497 16.37 7.21 10.88
N VAL A 498 15.53 6.88 11.86
CA VAL A 498 15.58 5.58 12.53
C VAL A 498 14.52 4.68 11.94
N ARG A 499 14.87 3.41 11.77
CA ARG A 499 13.92 2.33 11.54
C ARG A 499 13.98 1.34 12.69
N ILE A 500 12.81 0.88 13.15
CA ILE A 500 12.67 -0.18 14.13
C ILE A 500 11.84 -1.31 13.50
N GLY A 501 12.42 -2.49 13.41
CA GLY A 501 11.82 -3.67 12.76
C GLY A 501 12.26 -3.84 11.30
N SER A 502 12.46 -5.10 10.90
CA SER A 502 13.10 -5.45 9.62
C SER A 502 12.13 -5.63 8.47
N THR A 503 10.83 -5.79 8.74
CA THR A 503 9.79 -5.95 7.71
C THR A 503 9.34 -4.58 7.19
N ILE A 504 9.14 -4.43 5.88
CA ILE A 504 8.42 -3.27 5.28
C ILE A 504 6.94 -3.58 5.07
N ASP A 505 6.53 -4.81 5.37
CA ASP A 505 5.23 -5.33 5.00
C ASP A 505 4.13 -4.75 5.90
N LYS A 506 3.11 -4.22 5.25
CA LYS A 506 1.86 -3.79 5.86
C LYS A 506 0.78 -4.76 5.39
N LEU A 507 0.47 -5.76 6.20
CA LEU A 507 -0.36 -6.89 5.78
C LEU A 507 -1.72 -6.43 5.30
N SER A 508 -1.94 -6.38 3.98
CA SER A 508 -3.23 -6.08 3.38
C SER A 508 -3.68 -7.17 2.44
N PHE A 509 -4.83 -7.78 2.73
CA PHE A 509 -5.39 -8.86 1.92
C PHE A 509 -6.47 -8.34 1.00
N ASP A 510 -6.40 -8.78 -0.26
CA ASP A 510 -7.59 -8.89 -1.09
C ASP A 510 -8.41 -10.06 -0.53
N ILE A 511 -9.47 -9.73 0.19
CA ILE A 511 -10.27 -10.72 0.92
C ILE A 511 -11.04 -11.56 -0.10
N LYS A 512 -10.75 -12.86 -0.16
CA LYS A 512 -11.27 -13.77 -1.19
C LYS A 512 -12.07 -14.93 -0.62
N GLU A 513 -13.26 -15.15 -1.16
CA GLU A 513 -14.20 -16.13 -0.63
C GLU A 513 -13.64 -17.56 -0.65
N THR A 514 -12.85 -17.89 -1.67
CA THR A 514 -12.29 -19.23 -1.90
C THR A 514 -10.92 -19.47 -1.25
N GLU A 515 -10.30 -18.44 -0.68
CA GLU A 515 -8.91 -18.43 -0.22
C GLU A 515 -8.84 -18.13 1.29
N THR A 516 -9.63 -18.86 2.08
CA THR A 516 -9.89 -18.58 3.51
C THR A 516 -8.64 -18.56 4.39
N GLN A 517 -7.61 -19.33 4.04
CA GLN A 517 -6.33 -19.35 4.76
C GLN A 517 -5.58 -18.01 4.72
N PHE A 518 -5.87 -17.17 3.72
CA PHE A 518 -5.30 -15.82 3.57
C PHE A 518 -6.21 -14.72 4.14
N ASN A 519 -7.45 -15.05 4.54
CA ASN A 519 -8.38 -14.10 5.16
C ASN A 519 -8.19 -13.99 6.67
N GLN A 520 -6.94 -14.03 7.14
CA GLN A 520 -6.62 -13.95 8.55
C GLN A 520 -5.31 -13.21 8.78
N TYR A 521 -5.19 -12.55 9.94
CA TYR A 521 -3.92 -12.05 10.44
C TYR A 521 -3.29 -13.09 11.38
N LEU A 522 -2.03 -13.42 11.18
CA LEU A 522 -1.18 -14.25 12.06
C LEU A 522 -0.31 -13.41 13.00
N ARG A 523 -0.16 -12.12 12.68
CA ARG A 523 0.48 -11.09 13.50
C ARG A 523 -0.22 -9.76 13.31
N TYR A 524 0.15 -8.74 14.07
CA TYR A 524 -0.34 -7.38 13.80
C TYR A 524 0.02 -6.96 12.36
N PRO A 525 -0.88 -6.27 11.64
CA PRO A 525 -0.64 -5.90 10.24
C PRO A 525 0.57 -5.01 10.00
N VAL A 526 0.86 -4.10 10.93
CA VAL A 526 2.02 -3.19 10.88
C VAL A 526 2.79 -3.31 12.17
N ILE A 527 4.05 -3.77 12.08
CA ILE A 527 4.93 -4.03 13.24
C ILE A 527 6.28 -3.31 13.16
N SER A 528 6.51 -2.54 12.11
CA SER A 528 7.72 -1.77 11.90
C SER A 528 7.42 -0.28 11.84
N PHE A 529 8.44 0.52 12.15
CA PHE A 529 8.32 1.96 12.30
C PHE A 529 9.54 2.65 11.69
N GLU A 530 9.31 3.79 11.05
CA GLU A 530 10.35 4.67 10.54
C GLU A 530 10.03 6.11 10.93
N LYS A 531 11.04 6.88 11.38
CA LYS A 531 10.87 8.29 11.71
C LYS A 531 12.14 9.10 11.50
N THR A 532 11.97 10.31 10.99
CA THR A 532 13.04 11.30 10.84
C THR A 532 13.54 11.76 12.21
N LEU A 533 14.87 11.74 12.37
CA LEU A 533 15.58 12.20 13.55
C LEU A 533 15.86 13.71 13.45
N LYS A 534 15.73 14.40 14.58
CA LYS A 534 16.08 15.81 14.74
C LYS A 534 17.39 15.93 15.52
N PRO A 535 18.17 17.02 15.36
CA PRO A 535 19.26 17.33 16.28
C PRO A 535 18.79 17.28 17.74
N GLY A 536 19.64 16.74 18.62
CA GLY A 536 19.34 16.50 20.03
C GLY A 536 18.73 15.11 20.31
N SER A 537 18.03 15.01 21.44
CA SER A 537 17.45 13.75 21.93
C SER A 537 16.15 13.42 21.20
N ASN A 538 16.09 12.22 20.62
CA ASN A 538 14.89 11.68 19.99
C ASN A 538 14.41 10.46 20.77
N ASP A 539 13.19 10.55 21.31
CA ASP A 539 12.60 9.49 22.11
C ASP A 539 11.53 8.72 21.33
N PHE A 540 11.64 7.39 21.38
CA PHE A 540 10.73 6.46 20.75
C PHE A 540 10.24 5.46 21.78
N TYR A 541 9.00 5.06 21.60
CA TYR A 541 8.44 3.86 22.21
C TYR A 541 7.96 3.02 21.04
N THR A 542 8.06 1.69 21.14
CA THR A 542 7.42 0.82 20.16
C THR A 542 6.77 -0.34 20.89
N PRO A 543 5.48 -0.61 20.66
CA PRO A 543 4.79 -1.74 21.29
C PRO A 543 5.32 -3.09 20.80
N PHE A 544 5.95 -3.13 19.63
CA PHE A 544 6.39 -4.36 18.95
C PHE A 544 7.89 -4.64 19.13
N GLY A 545 8.68 -3.61 19.42
CA GLY A 545 10.14 -3.71 19.39
C GLY A 545 10.68 -4.00 17.98
N GLY A 546 11.94 -4.37 17.88
CA GLY A 546 12.56 -4.77 16.62
C GLY A 546 14.03 -4.40 16.53
N LEU A 547 14.72 -4.93 15.52
CA LEU A 547 16.08 -4.51 15.18
C LEU A 547 16.10 -3.01 14.85
N VAL A 548 17.11 -2.30 15.34
CA VAL A 548 17.28 -0.86 15.14
C VAL A 548 18.23 -0.63 13.96
N TYR A 549 17.79 0.19 13.00
CA TYR A 549 18.60 0.63 11.87
C TYR A 549 18.65 2.15 11.85
N ILE A 550 19.78 2.69 11.42
CA ILE A 550 19.90 4.11 11.05
C ILE A 550 19.96 4.20 9.53
N ILE A 551 19.16 5.11 8.99
CA ILE A 551 19.09 5.41 7.56
C ILE A 551 19.65 6.82 7.37
N ALA A 552 20.62 6.94 6.46
CA ALA A 552 21.23 8.22 6.10
C ALA A 552 20.87 8.55 4.64
N PRO A 553 20.66 9.83 4.30
CA PRO A 553 20.45 10.23 2.93
C PRO A 553 21.71 9.95 2.10
N THR A 554 21.52 9.57 0.83
CA THR A 554 22.60 9.47 -0.15
C THR A 554 23.38 10.79 -0.20
N SER A 555 24.70 10.73 0.01
CA SER A 555 25.57 11.90 -0.08
C SER A 555 27.00 11.49 -0.46
N GLU A 556 27.58 12.21 -1.41
CA GLU A 556 28.90 11.91 -1.99
C GLU A 556 30.07 12.35 -1.10
N ASN A 557 29.85 13.35 -0.23
CA ASN A 557 30.93 13.97 0.57
C ASN A 557 30.51 14.33 2.00
N ALA A 558 29.41 13.78 2.52
CA ALA A 558 29.04 14.01 3.92
C ALA A 558 29.97 13.21 4.86
N PRO A 559 30.51 13.83 5.92
CA PRO A 559 31.32 13.11 6.90
C PRO A 559 30.45 12.12 7.69
N ASP A 560 31.07 11.02 8.14
CA ASP A 560 30.45 10.11 9.09
C ASP A 560 30.02 10.87 10.35
N VAL A 561 28.85 10.52 10.86
CA VAL A 561 28.28 11.12 12.08
C VAL A 561 28.15 10.06 13.15
N GLN A 562 28.59 10.36 14.37
CA GLN A 562 28.32 9.50 15.51
C GLN A 562 27.02 9.91 16.19
N VAL A 563 26.06 8.98 16.23
CA VAL A 563 24.87 9.09 17.09
C VAL A 563 25.06 8.23 18.33
N THR A 564 24.28 8.49 19.37
CA THR A 564 24.28 7.67 20.58
C THR A 564 22.91 7.05 20.81
N ILE A 565 22.88 5.74 21.09
CA ILE A 565 21.65 4.96 21.25
C ILE A 565 21.55 4.44 22.70
N SER A 566 20.44 4.71 23.37
CA SER A 566 20.13 4.27 24.73
C SER A 566 18.77 3.56 24.77
N GLY A 567 18.58 2.61 25.68
CA GLY A 567 17.30 1.90 25.84
C GLY A 567 17.15 0.63 24.99
N ALA A 568 18.14 0.31 24.16
CA ALA A 568 18.17 -0.92 23.37
C ALA A 568 18.92 -2.07 24.06
N ILE A 569 18.71 -3.30 23.59
CA ILE A 569 19.46 -4.50 24.00
C ILE A 569 20.33 -5.00 22.84
N LYS A 570 21.36 -5.80 23.13
CA LYS A 570 22.22 -6.37 22.07
C LYS A 570 21.43 -7.37 21.23
N ALA A 571 21.59 -7.28 19.91
CA ALA A 571 21.17 -8.31 18.96
C ALA A 571 22.39 -9.12 18.46
N PRO A 572 22.25 -10.43 18.19
CA PRO A 572 23.29 -11.17 17.50
C PRO A 572 23.45 -10.64 16.06
N ARG A 573 24.68 -10.28 15.69
CA ARG A 573 25.03 -9.83 14.35
C ARG A 573 26.38 -10.42 13.98
N PHE A 574 26.37 -11.38 13.06
CA PHE A 574 27.57 -11.94 12.47
C PHE A 574 27.90 -11.17 11.19
N VAL A 575 29.15 -10.74 11.07
CA VAL A 575 29.69 -10.05 9.89
C VAL A 575 30.87 -10.86 9.36
N LEU A 576 30.77 -11.31 8.11
CA LEU A 576 31.80 -12.10 7.45
C LEU A 576 33.14 -11.34 7.44
N GLY A 577 34.21 -12.01 7.87
CA GLY A 577 35.55 -11.42 7.92
C GLY A 577 35.83 -10.51 9.13
N GLU A 578 34.79 -10.06 9.84
CA GLU A 578 34.95 -9.22 11.04
C GLU A 578 34.66 -9.98 12.34
N THR A 579 33.60 -10.80 12.37
CA THR A 579 33.21 -11.55 13.58
C THR A 579 34.17 -12.70 13.84
N THR A 580 34.74 -12.74 15.04
CA THR A 580 35.58 -13.84 15.53
C THR A 580 34.76 -14.99 16.12
N GLU A 581 35.36 -16.17 16.25
CA GLU A 581 34.71 -17.34 16.88
C GLU A 581 34.30 -17.06 18.34
N SER A 582 35.14 -16.34 19.09
CA SER A 582 34.83 -15.96 20.47
C SER A 582 33.63 -15.02 20.53
N GLU A 583 33.55 -14.04 19.62
CA GLU A 583 32.42 -13.13 19.53
C GLU A 583 31.15 -13.88 19.12
N TRP A 584 31.23 -14.79 18.14
CA TRP A 584 30.14 -15.67 17.74
C TRP A 584 29.56 -16.44 18.94
N ASN A 585 30.42 -17.13 19.69
CA ASN A 585 29.97 -17.90 20.85
C ASN A 585 29.34 -17.01 21.94
N SER A 586 29.79 -15.76 22.07
CA SER A 586 29.19 -14.80 23.01
C SER A 586 27.87 -14.22 22.49
N MET A 587 27.75 -13.91 21.19
CA MET A 587 26.59 -13.20 20.63
C MET A 587 25.36 -14.07 20.55
N LEU A 588 25.49 -15.40 20.48
CA LEU A 588 24.33 -16.30 20.56
C LEU A 588 23.62 -16.24 21.93
N ASN A 589 24.26 -15.67 22.96
CA ASN A 589 23.65 -15.38 24.25
C ASN A 589 23.06 -13.96 24.33
N ASN A 590 23.16 -13.16 23.26
CA ASN A 590 22.53 -11.84 23.24
C ASN A 590 21.00 -11.99 23.34
N PRO A 591 20.33 -11.07 24.06
CA PRO A 591 18.95 -11.22 24.46
C PRO A 591 17.91 -10.98 23.34
N ALA A 592 18.29 -10.37 22.21
CA ALA A 592 17.33 -10.09 21.16
C ALA A 592 16.84 -11.38 20.47
N PRO A 593 15.53 -11.46 20.13
CA PRO A 593 14.96 -12.65 19.51
C PRO A 593 15.26 -12.76 18.01
N MET A 594 15.72 -11.67 17.39
CA MET A 594 16.10 -11.59 15.98
C MET A 594 17.58 -11.28 15.83
N ALA A 595 18.18 -11.83 14.78
CA ALA A 595 19.60 -11.74 14.48
C ALA A 595 19.86 -11.49 12.99
N GLU A 596 21.06 -11.00 12.68
CA GLU A 596 21.52 -10.77 11.30
C GLU A 596 22.81 -11.56 11.00
N LEU A 597 22.85 -12.22 9.84
CA LEU A 597 24.06 -12.78 9.24
C LEU A 597 24.41 -11.95 8.00
N GLN A 598 25.58 -11.36 7.96
CA GLN A 598 25.96 -10.37 6.96
C GLN A 598 27.22 -10.81 6.17
N SER A 599 27.12 -10.81 4.84
CA SER A 599 28.26 -10.77 3.91
C SER A 599 28.49 -9.34 3.42
N ASN A 600 29.35 -9.15 2.41
CA ASN A 600 29.54 -7.83 1.80
C ASN A 600 28.29 -7.35 1.05
N HIS A 601 27.53 -8.29 0.47
CA HIS A 601 26.41 -8.01 -0.44
C HIS A 601 25.03 -8.51 0.02
N ILE A 602 24.96 -9.42 0.99
CA ILE A 602 23.69 -10.01 1.43
C ILE A 602 23.62 -10.04 2.96
N ILE A 603 22.46 -9.68 3.49
CA ILE A 603 22.11 -9.83 4.92
C ILE A 603 20.89 -10.74 5.04
N LEU A 604 21.00 -11.77 5.86
CA LEU A 604 19.87 -12.59 6.28
C LEU A 604 19.39 -12.16 7.66
N THR A 605 18.09 -11.91 7.81
CA THR A 605 17.46 -11.54 9.07
C THR A 605 16.47 -12.62 9.50
N MET A 606 16.72 -13.24 10.65
CA MET A 606 15.94 -14.38 11.12
C MET A 606 16.00 -14.55 12.65
N PRO A 607 15.14 -15.40 13.25
CA PRO A 607 15.14 -15.63 14.69
C PRO A 607 16.47 -16.17 15.22
N THR A 608 16.96 -15.60 16.32
CA THR A 608 18.20 -15.96 17.00
C THR A 608 18.27 -17.45 17.33
N LYS A 609 17.17 -18.02 17.85
CA LYS A 609 17.09 -19.46 18.20
C LYS A 609 17.35 -20.36 16.98
N PHE A 610 16.95 -19.93 15.79
CA PHE A 610 17.12 -20.72 14.58
C PHE A 610 18.58 -20.76 14.13
N ILE A 611 19.29 -19.63 14.22
CA ILE A 611 20.73 -19.54 13.96
C ILE A 611 21.51 -20.37 14.99
N ALA A 612 21.21 -20.19 16.28
CA ALA A 612 21.92 -20.84 17.38
C ALA A 612 21.84 -22.38 17.31
N ASN A 613 20.71 -22.92 16.83
CA ASN A 613 20.51 -24.36 16.71
C ASN A 613 21.08 -24.96 15.42
N SER A 614 21.27 -24.15 14.38
CA SER A 614 21.57 -24.64 13.02
C SER A 614 23.03 -24.42 12.60
N LEU A 615 23.72 -23.44 13.18
CA LEU A 615 25.05 -23.03 12.70
C LEU A 615 26.13 -23.09 13.79
N THR A 616 27.26 -23.68 13.41
CA THR A 616 28.55 -23.42 14.06
C THR A 616 29.18 -22.15 13.48
N TYR A 617 30.20 -21.59 14.14
CA TYR A 617 30.95 -20.45 13.61
C TYR A 617 31.49 -20.71 12.19
N SER A 618 32.14 -21.85 11.99
CA SER A 618 32.68 -22.23 10.67
C SER A 618 31.59 -22.37 9.61
N ASN A 619 30.42 -22.91 9.97
CA ASN A 619 29.31 -23.03 9.03
C ASN A 619 28.71 -21.65 8.68
N ALA A 620 28.65 -20.72 9.63
CA ALA A 620 28.20 -19.35 9.38
C ALA A 620 29.15 -18.60 8.41
N GLN A 621 30.46 -18.80 8.55
CA GLN A 621 31.44 -18.27 7.59
C GLN A 621 31.22 -18.83 6.18
N THR A 622 31.17 -20.15 6.04
CA THR A 622 30.94 -20.81 4.74
C THR A 622 29.61 -20.37 4.13
N LEU A 623 28.56 -20.25 4.93
CA LEU A 623 27.25 -19.79 4.48
C LEU A 623 27.32 -18.38 3.91
N MET A 624 27.85 -17.41 4.66
CA MET A 624 27.88 -16.02 4.20
C MET A 624 28.87 -15.81 3.05
N GLN A 625 29.94 -16.61 2.95
CA GLN A 625 30.79 -16.64 1.75
C GLN A 625 30.01 -17.12 0.52
N SER A 626 29.16 -18.14 0.69
CA SER A 626 28.35 -18.68 -0.41
C SER A 626 27.29 -17.68 -0.88
N TYR A 627 26.67 -16.94 0.04
CA TYR A 627 25.77 -15.83 -0.32
C TYR A 627 26.51 -14.68 -1.02
N ASP A 628 27.73 -14.34 -0.59
CA ASP A 628 28.52 -13.32 -1.26
C ASP A 628 28.87 -13.74 -2.70
N GLN A 629 29.26 -15.00 -2.89
CA GLN A 629 29.53 -15.57 -4.21
C GLN A 629 28.27 -15.61 -5.09
N MET A 630 27.10 -15.84 -4.51
CA MET A 630 25.82 -15.74 -5.21
C MET A 630 25.61 -14.31 -5.74
N ALA A 631 25.76 -13.29 -4.89
CA ALA A 631 25.65 -11.89 -5.33
C ALA A 631 26.63 -11.54 -6.46
N HIS A 632 27.89 -11.99 -6.36
CA HIS A 632 28.88 -11.82 -7.43
C HIS A 632 28.43 -12.47 -8.75
N SER A 633 27.85 -13.67 -8.69
CA SER A 633 27.34 -14.36 -9.88
C SER A 633 26.19 -13.58 -10.55
N TYR A 634 25.36 -12.89 -9.76
CA TYR A 634 24.32 -12.00 -10.26
C TYR A 634 24.90 -10.75 -10.91
N PHE A 635 25.88 -10.10 -10.27
CA PHE A 635 26.59 -8.97 -10.87
C PHE A 635 27.25 -9.37 -12.20
N ASP A 636 27.93 -10.50 -12.22
CA ASP A 636 28.58 -11.04 -13.40
C ASP A 636 27.57 -11.31 -14.52
N LEU A 637 26.47 -12.01 -14.26
CA LEU A 637 25.42 -12.23 -15.27
C LEU A 637 24.81 -10.91 -15.74
N ALA A 638 24.60 -9.97 -14.82
CA ALA A 638 24.11 -8.64 -15.15
C ALA A 638 25.13 -7.79 -15.93
N GLY A 639 26.40 -8.20 -16.03
CA GLY A 639 27.46 -7.44 -16.68
C GLY A 639 27.92 -6.23 -15.84
N LEU A 640 27.88 -6.36 -14.52
CA LEU A 640 28.27 -5.36 -13.55
C LEU A 640 29.59 -5.76 -12.88
N SER A 641 30.41 -4.77 -12.54
CA SER A 641 31.67 -4.98 -11.82
C SER A 641 31.79 -4.05 -10.62
N GLU A 642 32.31 -4.57 -9.51
CA GLU A 642 32.66 -3.76 -8.34
C GLU A 642 33.75 -2.75 -8.68
N GLY A 643 33.58 -1.50 -8.24
CA GLY A 643 34.51 -0.42 -8.57
C GLY A 643 34.57 -0.06 -10.06
N GLY A 644 33.70 -0.65 -10.89
CA GLY A 644 33.61 -0.36 -12.32
C GLY A 644 33.12 1.06 -12.62
N ALA A 645 33.18 1.44 -13.89
CA ALA A 645 32.63 2.70 -14.37
C ALA A 645 31.13 2.57 -14.69
N THR A 646 30.38 3.63 -14.43
CA THR A 646 29.01 3.81 -14.93
C THR A 646 28.99 3.67 -16.47
N PRO A 647 28.03 2.94 -17.07
CA PRO A 647 26.83 2.37 -16.45
C PRO A 647 26.93 0.89 -16.03
N ASN A 648 28.13 0.30 -15.94
CA ASN A 648 28.33 -1.12 -15.61
C ASN A 648 28.97 -1.33 -14.23
N LYS A 649 28.73 -0.39 -13.31
CA LYS A 649 29.19 -0.46 -11.94
C LYS A 649 28.18 -1.25 -11.10
N ALA A 650 28.64 -2.19 -10.29
CA ALA A 650 27.77 -2.90 -9.34
C ALA A 650 27.23 -1.93 -8.26
N PRO A 651 25.98 -2.11 -7.79
CA PRO A 651 25.42 -1.30 -6.72
C PRO A 651 26.26 -1.45 -5.44
N VAL A 652 26.32 -0.37 -4.64
CA VAL A 652 26.98 -0.37 -3.33
C VAL A 652 25.93 -0.60 -2.25
N GLY A 653 26.12 -1.63 -1.42
CA GLY A 653 25.23 -1.95 -0.30
C GLY A 653 24.91 -3.44 -0.21
N GLN A 654 23.95 -3.80 0.63
CA GLN A 654 23.52 -5.19 0.84
C GLN A 654 22.07 -5.40 0.44
N PHE A 655 21.77 -6.45 -0.34
CA PHE A 655 20.43 -7.01 -0.42
C PHE A 655 20.06 -7.66 0.93
N ARG A 656 18.78 -7.66 1.27
CA ARG A 656 18.30 -8.19 2.55
C ARG A 656 17.26 -9.26 2.31
N TYR A 657 17.39 -10.41 2.98
CA TYR A 657 16.34 -11.40 3.13
C TYR A 657 15.79 -11.31 4.55
N VAL A 658 14.49 -11.08 4.67
CA VAL A 658 13.82 -10.94 5.96
C VAL A 658 12.70 -11.97 6.07
N LYS A 659 12.83 -12.80 7.09
CA LYS A 659 11.80 -13.75 7.47
C LYS A 659 10.66 -13.06 8.20
N ASP A 660 9.42 -13.42 7.86
CA ASP A 660 8.23 -13.01 8.60
C ASP A 660 7.27 -14.20 8.80
N VAL A 661 6.53 -14.23 9.91
CA VAL A 661 5.48 -15.25 10.13
C VAL A 661 4.34 -15.10 9.11
N GLN A 662 4.20 -13.91 8.55
CA GLN A 662 3.20 -13.60 7.55
C GLN A 662 3.68 -12.45 6.66
N ILE A 663 3.42 -12.58 5.36
CA ILE A 663 3.65 -11.56 4.35
C ILE A 663 2.35 -11.25 3.61
N SER A 664 2.26 -10.08 2.97
CA SER A 664 1.04 -9.62 2.29
C SER A 664 0.74 -10.37 1.00
N TYR A 665 1.77 -10.84 0.29
CA TYR A 665 1.64 -11.46 -1.03
C TYR A 665 2.57 -12.65 -1.20
N GLY A 666 2.07 -13.68 -1.89
CA GLY A 666 2.87 -14.80 -2.34
C GLY A 666 3.45 -15.65 -1.21
N TYR A 667 4.45 -16.45 -1.58
CA TYR A 667 5.26 -17.23 -0.65
C TYR A 667 6.57 -16.48 -0.27
N MET A 668 7.09 -15.73 -1.23
CA MET A 668 8.14 -14.72 -1.08
C MET A 668 7.80 -13.55 -2.01
N TYR A 669 8.46 -12.40 -1.80
CA TYR A 669 8.44 -11.31 -2.78
C TYR A 669 9.74 -10.49 -2.76
N ALA A 670 10.10 -9.99 -3.94
CA ALA A 670 11.28 -9.18 -4.19
C ALA A 670 11.17 -7.74 -3.67
N GLY A 671 12.33 -7.11 -3.47
CA GLY A 671 12.41 -5.74 -2.98
C GLY A 671 13.63 -5.51 -2.10
N TYR A 672 13.54 -4.45 -1.30
CA TYR A 672 14.48 -4.14 -0.24
C TYR A 672 13.72 -3.91 1.07
N PRO A 673 13.58 -4.94 1.92
CA PRO A 673 14.10 -6.32 1.78
C PRO A 673 13.30 -7.21 0.82
N ILE A 674 13.91 -8.33 0.43
CA ILE A 674 13.23 -9.55 -0.02
C ILE A 674 12.59 -10.19 1.20
N MET A 675 11.29 -10.44 1.14
CA MET A 675 10.50 -10.94 2.27
C MET A 675 10.05 -12.37 2.00
N TYR A 676 10.07 -13.23 3.02
CA TYR A 676 9.64 -14.61 2.87
C TYR A 676 8.87 -15.13 4.07
N TYR A 677 7.92 -16.01 3.79
CA TYR A 677 7.05 -16.64 4.78
C TYR A 677 7.78 -17.70 5.60
N ASP A 678 7.48 -17.78 6.90
CA ASP A 678 8.00 -18.79 7.83
C ASP A 678 7.42 -20.19 7.56
N ASP A 679 8.10 -21.01 6.75
CA ASP A 679 7.76 -22.41 6.53
C ASP A 679 8.96 -23.38 6.70
N ALA A 680 8.72 -24.65 6.35
CA ALA A 680 9.73 -25.71 6.43
C ALA A 680 11.00 -25.45 5.59
N GLN A 681 10.94 -24.60 4.55
CA GLN A 681 12.09 -24.30 3.69
C GLN A 681 13.05 -23.28 4.31
N ILE A 682 12.76 -22.76 5.50
CA ILE A 682 13.69 -21.92 6.28
C ILE A 682 15.08 -22.55 6.44
N ASN A 683 15.16 -23.89 6.53
CA ASN A 683 16.44 -24.62 6.61
C ASN A 683 17.30 -24.45 5.36
N ASP A 684 16.69 -24.21 4.21
CA ASP A 684 17.40 -24.05 2.94
C ASP A 684 18.14 -22.71 2.90
N PHE A 685 17.65 -21.67 3.60
CA PHE A 685 18.36 -20.40 3.77
C PHE A 685 19.63 -20.51 4.59
N LEU A 686 19.72 -21.49 5.50
CA LEU A 686 20.91 -21.76 6.31
C LEU A 686 21.80 -22.87 5.74
N ASN A 687 21.53 -23.31 4.51
CA ASN A 687 22.31 -24.33 3.85
C ASN A 687 23.16 -23.70 2.72
N PRO A 688 24.51 -23.73 2.81
CA PRO A 688 25.38 -23.14 1.79
C PRO A 688 25.24 -23.79 0.40
N ASN A 689 24.68 -25.00 0.33
CA ASN A 689 24.45 -25.73 -0.92
C ASN A 689 23.08 -25.44 -1.54
N LYS A 690 22.22 -24.66 -0.87
CA LYS A 690 20.87 -24.35 -1.33
C LYS A 690 20.57 -22.85 -1.37
N LEU A 691 21.09 -22.08 -0.42
CA LEU A 691 20.94 -20.62 -0.39
C LEU A 691 19.47 -20.17 -0.54
N GLY A 692 18.57 -20.83 0.19
CA GLY A 692 17.11 -20.59 0.14
C GLY A 692 16.36 -21.29 -0.99
N GLY A 693 17.06 -21.88 -1.95
CA GLY A 693 16.46 -22.60 -3.09
C GLY A 693 15.86 -21.67 -4.16
N TRP A 694 15.09 -22.27 -5.09
CA TRP A 694 14.57 -21.56 -6.27
C TRP A 694 13.83 -20.26 -5.94
N GLY A 695 13.01 -20.26 -4.87
CA GLY A 695 12.29 -19.05 -4.46
C GLY A 695 13.22 -17.89 -4.11
N ALA A 696 14.26 -18.14 -3.31
CA ALA A 696 15.20 -17.08 -2.93
C ALA A 696 16.01 -16.54 -4.11
N TRP A 697 16.35 -17.39 -5.09
CA TRP A 697 17.03 -16.97 -6.33
C TRP A 697 16.09 -16.17 -7.22
N HIS A 698 14.85 -16.63 -7.38
CA HIS A 698 13.81 -15.98 -8.16
C HIS A 698 13.55 -14.55 -7.66
N GLU A 699 13.37 -14.36 -6.35
CA GLU A 699 13.14 -13.02 -5.79
C GLU A 699 14.34 -12.09 -5.93
N LEU A 700 15.57 -12.60 -5.81
CA LEU A 700 16.74 -11.77 -6.11
C LEU A 700 16.80 -11.44 -7.60
N GLY A 701 16.43 -12.39 -8.47
CA GLY A 701 16.37 -12.20 -9.91
C GLY A 701 15.47 -11.03 -10.31
N HIS A 702 14.33 -10.84 -9.64
CA HIS A 702 13.44 -9.70 -9.87
C HIS A 702 14.15 -8.36 -9.66
N ASN A 703 15.05 -8.25 -8.67
CA ASN A 703 15.83 -7.02 -8.45
C ASN A 703 16.78 -6.72 -9.64
N PHE A 704 17.15 -7.72 -10.44
CA PHE A 704 18.07 -7.59 -11.57
C PHE A 704 17.39 -7.61 -12.96
N GLN A 705 16.06 -7.60 -13.02
CA GLN A 705 15.33 -7.55 -14.30
C GLN A 705 15.55 -6.22 -15.02
N MET A 706 15.73 -6.28 -16.34
CA MET A 706 15.97 -5.08 -17.16
C MET A 706 14.67 -4.56 -17.77
N ASP A 707 14.41 -3.26 -17.60
CA ASP A 707 13.19 -2.61 -18.10
C ASP A 707 13.01 -2.72 -19.62
N ALA A 708 14.15 -2.77 -20.33
CA ALA A 708 14.22 -2.83 -21.79
C ALA A 708 13.67 -4.12 -22.41
N PHE A 709 13.51 -5.20 -21.65
CA PHE A 709 13.00 -6.45 -22.22
C PHE A 709 12.15 -7.32 -21.27
N THR A 710 11.89 -6.88 -20.04
CA THR A 710 10.98 -7.58 -19.12
C THR A 710 9.52 -7.18 -19.35
N GLY A 711 9.17 -5.93 -19.05
CA GLY A 711 7.80 -5.45 -19.13
C GLY A 711 6.78 -6.27 -18.34
N SER A 712 5.49 -6.07 -18.60
CA SER A 712 4.43 -6.75 -17.84
C SER A 712 4.18 -8.19 -18.27
N TYR A 713 4.69 -8.62 -19.44
CA TYR A 713 4.52 -9.99 -19.93
C TYR A 713 5.59 -10.94 -19.38
N LEU A 714 6.84 -10.49 -19.24
CA LEU A 714 7.97 -11.35 -18.87
C LEU A 714 8.47 -11.10 -17.44
N THR A 715 7.63 -10.48 -16.60
CA THR A 715 7.93 -10.17 -15.19
C THR A 715 8.22 -11.42 -14.36
N GLU A 716 7.62 -12.57 -14.70
CA GLU A 716 7.78 -13.86 -14.01
C GLU A 716 8.59 -14.87 -14.85
N VAL A 717 9.30 -14.39 -15.87
CA VAL A 717 10.10 -15.23 -16.78
C VAL A 717 11.56 -14.81 -16.81
N THR A 718 11.85 -13.52 -16.96
CA THR A 718 13.23 -13.03 -17.20
C THR A 718 14.11 -13.08 -15.96
N GLU A 719 13.54 -12.96 -14.76
CA GLU A 719 14.21 -13.18 -13.48
C GLU A 719 14.68 -14.63 -13.32
N ASN A 720 13.93 -15.59 -13.86
CA ASN A 720 14.29 -17.00 -13.79
C ASN A 720 15.54 -17.36 -14.60
N ILE A 721 16.09 -16.46 -15.43
CA ILE A 721 17.42 -16.64 -16.02
C ILE A 721 18.47 -16.74 -14.91
N TYR A 722 18.34 -15.93 -13.85
CA TYR A 722 19.21 -15.98 -12.67
C TYR A 722 18.97 -17.25 -11.84
N SER A 723 17.71 -17.67 -11.69
CA SER A 723 17.35 -18.92 -11.01
C SER A 723 17.96 -20.15 -11.69
N VAL A 724 17.86 -20.25 -13.02
CA VAL A 724 18.48 -21.32 -13.82
C VAL A 724 20.01 -21.30 -13.65
N MET A 725 20.64 -20.12 -13.62
CA MET A 725 22.07 -20.01 -13.36
C MET A 725 22.44 -20.60 -12.00
N MET A 726 21.72 -20.24 -10.94
CA MET A 726 21.99 -20.74 -9.59
C MET A 726 21.74 -22.24 -9.45
N ASP A 727 20.67 -22.75 -10.07
CA ASP A 727 20.35 -24.17 -10.15
C ASP A 727 21.56 -24.94 -10.73
N LEU A 728 22.07 -24.49 -11.89
CA LEU A 728 23.23 -25.11 -12.55
C LEU A 728 24.54 -24.99 -11.75
N ILE A 729 24.82 -23.83 -11.15
CA ILE A 729 26.02 -23.61 -10.32
C ILE A 729 26.03 -24.58 -9.13
N LEU A 730 24.91 -24.73 -8.43
CA LEU A 730 24.84 -25.54 -7.21
C LEU A 730 24.76 -27.05 -7.53
N MET A 731 24.30 -27.44 -8.72
CA MET A 731 24.29 -28.84 -9.18
C MET A 731 25.66 -29.39 -9.49
N ASN A 732 26.49 -28.60 -10.19
CA ASN A 732 27.84 -28.99 -10.51
C ASN A 732 28.66 -29.31 -9.26
N ASN A 733 28.24 -28.80 -8.10
CA ASN A 733 28.89 -29.01 -6.82
C ASN A 733 28.32 -30.18 -5.98
N ASN A 734 27.08 -30.64 -6.19
CA ASN A 734 26.36 -31.43 -5.15
C ASN A 734 25.55 -32.68 -5.57
N GLN A 735 25.56 -33.14 -6.82
CA GLN A 735 24.81 -34.35 -7.26
C GLN A 735 23.29 -34.36 -6.95
N ALA A 736 22.66 -33.20 -6.67
CA ALA A 736 21.22 -33.10 -6.45
C ALA A 736 20.44 -33.07 -7.78
N GLU A 737 19.19 -33.55 -7.79
CA GLU A 737 18.31 -33.43 -8.97
C GLU A 737 17.85 -31.98 -9.19
N SER A 738 17.85 -31.57 -10.45
CA SER A 738 17.55 -30.19 -10.83
C SER A 738 16.08 -29.85 -10.80
N PHE A 739 15.73 -28.79 -10.05
CA PHE A 739 14.37 -28.27 -10.05
C PHE A 739 13.96 -27.83 -11.46
N TYR A 740 14.83 -27.10 -12.17
CA TYR A 740 14.53 -26.68 -13.54
C TYR A 740 14.37 -27.87 -14.48
N THR A 741 15.32 -28.80 -14.46
CA THR A 741 15.33 -29.98 -15.35
C THR A 741 14.10 -30.85 -15.11
N GLN A 742 13.66 -31.04 -13.85
CA GLN A 742 12.43 -31.77 -13.55
C GLN A 742 11.19 -31.11 -14.16
N ASN A 743 11.05 -29.79 -14.02
CA ASN A 743 9.92 -29.04 -14.58
C ASN A 743 9.92 -29.06 -16.11
N VAL A 744 11.09 -28.87 -16.74
CA VAL A 744 11.22 -28.96 -18.19
C VAL A 744 10.93 -30.38 -18.67
N ALA A 745 11.49 -31.42 -18.03
CA ALA A 745 11.22 -32.82 -18.36
C ALA A 745 9.72 -33.16 -18.27
N CYS A 746 8.99 -32.56 -17.32
CA CYS A 746 7.54 -32.70 -17.24
C CYS A 746 6.84 -32.17 -18.51
N LEU A 747 7.21 -30.99 -19.00
CA LEU A 747 6.64 -30.40 -20.22
C LEU A 747 6.92 -31.20 -21.50
N TYR A 748 8.05 -31.93 -21.53
CA TYR A 748 8.35 -32.88 -22.59
C TYR A 748 7.52 -34.15 -22.48
N THR A 749 7.51 -34.77 -21.30
CA THR A 749 6.86 -36.07 -21.06
C THR A 749 5.34 -35.99 -21.16
N ASN A 750 4.73 -34.87 -20.79
CA ASN A 750 3.29 -34.64 -20.92
C ASN A 750 2.87 -34.17 -22.33
N GLY A 751 3.83 -34.00 -23.26
CA GLY A 751 3.59 -33.59 -24.64
C GLY A 751 3.26 -32.11 -24.85
N THR A 752 3.29 -31.28 -23.81
CA THR A 752 2.95 -29.84 -23.90
C THR A 752 3.85 -29.12 -24.89
N LEU A 753 5.16 -29.33 -24.83
CA LEU A 753 6.09 -28.64 -25.71
C LEU A 753 5.94 -29.09 -27.19
N ASN A 754 5.76 -30.39 -27.42
CA ASN A 754 5.47 -30.90 -28.76
C ASN A 754 4.16 -30.33 -29.30
N ASN A 755 3.11 -30.30 -28.47
CA ASN A 755 1.83 -29.72 -28.85
C ASN A 755 1.97 -28.23 -29.17
N TYR A 756 2.76 -27.49 -28.38
CA TYR A 756 3.04 -26.09 -28.62
C TYR A 756 3.66 -25.87 -30.01
N PHE A 757 4.74 -26.56 -30.36
CA PHE A 757 5.41 -26.33 -31.65
C PHE A 757 4.61 -26.83 -32.86
N TYR A 758 3.92 -27.96 -32.75
CA TYR A 758 3.34 -28.64 -33.92
C TYR A 758 1.84 -28.43 -34.11
N ASN A 759 1.07 -28.17 -33.03
CA ASN A 759 -0.39 -28.18 -33.09
C ASN A 759 -1.05 -26.89 -32.55
N SER A 760 -0.32 -26.09 -31.77
CA SER A 760 -0.86 -24.89 -31.13
C SER A 760 -0.79 -23.65 -32.04
N THR A 761 -1.69 -22.71 -31.81
CA THR A 761 -1.64 -21.35 -32.37
C THR A 761 -1.42 -20.28 -31.29
N ILE A 762 -1.17 -20.71 -30.05
CA ILE A 762 -0.98 -19.81 -28.90
C ILE A 762 0.27 -18.95 -29.15
N PRO A 763 0.15 -17.61 -29.12
CA PRO A 763 1.29 -16.68 -29.17
C PRO A 763 2.27 -16.90 -28.02
N TYR A 764 3.53 -16.45 -28.16
CA TYR A 764 4.53 -16.62 -27.10
C TYR A 764 4.05 -16.09 -25.74
N GLN A 765 3.52 -14.86 -25.71
CA GLN A 765 3.11 -14.12 -24.51
C GLN A 765 1.84 -14.64 -23.80
N GLU A 766 1.27 -15.74 -24.28
CA GLU A 766 0.14 -16.43 -23.68
C GLU A 766 0.56 -17.83 -23.15
N GLY A 767 1.86 -18.09 -23.08
CA GLY A 767 2.42 -19.33 -22.55
C GLY A 767 2.35 -19.42 -21.03
N SER A 768 2.73 -20.57 -20.49
CA SER A 768 3.05 -20.68 -19.07
C SER A 768 4.48 -20.21 -18.82
N VAL A 769 4.77 -19.73 -17.60
CA VAL A 769 6.10 -19.26 -17.19
C VAL A 769 7.23 -20.21 -17.60
N PHE A 770 7.12 -21.49 -17.25
CA PHE A 770 8.17 -22.47 -17.60
C PHE A 770 8.23 -22.77 -19.10
N LEU A 771 7.12 -22.69 -19.83
CA LEU A 771 7.14 -22.84 -21.29
C LEU A 771 7.89 -21.67 -21.94
N GLU A 772 7.59 -20.45 -21.51
CA GLU A 772 8.23 -19.22 -22.00
C GLU A 772 9.73 -19.20 -21.65
N LEU A 773 10.09 -19.62 -20.44
CA LEU A 773 11.48 -19.72 -19.97
C LEU A 773 12.35 -20.65 -20.82
N ILE A 774 11.79 -21.71 -21.42
CA ILE A 774 12.54 -22.63 -22.30
C ILE A 774 13.14 -21.88 -23.50
N MET A 775 12.49 -20.84 -24.02
CA MET A 775 13.07 -20.03 -25.11
C MET A 775 14.40 -19.39 -24.67
N PHE A 776 14.44 -18.79 -23.48
CA PHE A 776 15.66 -18.22 -22.92
C PHE A 776 16.69 -19.32 -22.63
N ASP A 777 16.30 -20.44 -22.04
CA ASP A 777 17.24 -21.54 -21.80
C ASP A 777 17.83 -22.12 -23.10
N GLN A 778 17.08 -22.18 -24.20
CA GLN A 778 17.62 -22.58 -25.51
C GLN A 778 18.65 -21.59 -26.06
N LEU A 779 18.43 -20.29 -25.85
CA LEU A 779 19.44 -19.27 -26.17
C LEU A 779 20.70 -19.46 -25.32
N ARG A 780 20.55 -19.75 -24.03
CA ARG A 780 21.67 -20.10 -23.13
C ARG A 780 22.41 -21.34 -23.60
N GLN A 781 21.70 -22.43 -23.92
CA GLN A 781 22.34 -23.68 -24.40
C GLN A 781 23.15 -23.44 -25.69
N LYS A 782 22.68 -22.54 -26.56
CA LYS A 782 23.34 -22.25 -27.83
C LYS A 782 24.51 -21.27 -27.71
N PHE A 783 24.39 -20.24 -26.88
CA PHE A 783 25.31 -19.09 -26.85
C PHE A 783 25.98 -18.85 -25.48
N GLY A 784 25.67 -19.67 -24.48
CA GLY A 784 26.05 -19.46 -23.08
C GLY A 784 25.22 -18.37 -22.40
N PHE A 785 25.43 -18.18 -21.10
CA PHE A 785 24.82 -17.06 -20.35
C PHE A 785 25.26 -15.68 -20.84
N ARG A 786 26.38 -15.62 -21.56
CA ARG A 786 26.94 -14.38 -22.11
C ARG A 786 25.95 -13.62 -23.00
N ILE A 787 25.03 -14.30 -23.70
CA ILE A 787 24.01 -13.61 -24.50
C ILE A 787 23.19 -12.62 -23.64
N PHE A 788 22.80 -13.03 -22.43
CA PHE A 788 22.01 -12.17 -21.53
C PHE A 788 22.86 -11.06 -20.95
N ARG A 789 24.09 -11.37 -20.52
CA ARG A 789 25.07 -10.37 -20.08
C ARG A 789 25.26 -9.28 -21.12
N ASP A 790 25.53 -9.66 -22.36
CA ASP A 790 25.78 -8.71 -23.45
C ASP A 790 24.51 -7.92 -23.80
N MET A 791 23.31 -8.54 -23.76
CA MET A 791 22.03 -7.82 -23.92
C MET A 791 21.79 -6.78 -22.82
N MET A 792 22.10 -7.10 -21.56
CA MET A 792 21.94 -6.19 -20.42
C MET A 792 22.92 -5.01 -20.51
N ILE A 793 24.18 -5.27 -20.93
CA ILE A 793 25.18 -4.24 -21.20
C ILE A 793 24.72 -3.32 -22.34
N GLU A 794 24.20 -3.88 -23.44
CA GLU A 794 23.66 -3.09 -24.56
C GLU A 794 22.49 -2.20 -24.10
N ALA A 795 21.57 -2.72 -23.30
CA ALA A 795 20.44 -1.97 -22.76
C ALA A 795 20.88 -0.81 -21.85
N ARG A 796 21.93 -0.97 -21.05
CA ARG A 796 22.47 0.13 -20.22
C ARG A 796 23.22 1.18 -21.03
N ASN A 797 23.92 0.78 -22.09
CA ASN A 797 24.68 1.70 -22.94
C ASN A 797 23.82 2.44 -23.98
N ALA A 798 22.61 1.95 -24.28
CA ALA A 798 21.73 2.56 -25.27
C ALA A 798 21.30 4.00 -24.88
N PRO A 799 21.04 4.90 -25.83
CA PRO A 799 20.33 6.15 -25.52
C PRO A 799 18.93 5.86 -24.97
N GLU A 800 18.49 6.60 -23.94
CA GLU A 800 17.16 6.40 -23.33
C GLU A 800 16.02 6.47 -24.35
N SER A 801 16.11 7.41 -25.30
CA SER A 801 15.14 7.55 -26.39
C SER A 801 15.06 6.37 -27.37
N SER A 802 15.98 5.41 -27.28
CA SER A 802 15.99 4.20 -28.09
C SER A 802 15.51 2.95 -27.35
N LEU A 803 15.23 3.07 -26.05
CA LEU A 803 14.71 1.99 -25.25
C LEU A 803 13.21 1.81 -25.48
N PRO A 804 12.71 0.57 -25.42
CA PRO A 804 11.30 0.28 -25.65
C PRO A 804 10.44 0.75 -24.48
N THR A 805 9.27 1.29 -24.81
CA THR A 805 8.28 1.81 -23.86
C THR A 805 7.02 0.95 -23.82
N THR A 806 6.73 0.21 -24.89
CA THR A 806 5.62 -0.75 -24.94
C THR A 806 6.11 -2.20 -24.90
N ASN A 807 5.21 -3.13 -24.59
CA ASN A 807 5.53 -4.55 -24.58
C ASN A 807 5.86 -5.10 -25.97
N GLU A 808 5.23 -4.60 -27.03
CA GLU A 808 5.54 -4.95 -28.40
C GLU A 808 6.96 -4.50 -28.78
N GLU A 809 7.32 -3.28 -28.40
CA GLU A 809 8.68 -2.76 -28.60
C GLU A 809 9.72 -3.57 -27.82
N ARG A 810 9.38 -4.10 -26.64
CA ARG A 810 10.26 -4.98 -25.85
C ARG A 810 10.53 -6.31 -26.54
N PHE A 811 9.53 -6.94 -27.17
CA PHE A 811 9.77 -8.15 -27.97
C PHE A 811 10.66 -7.88 -29.17
N ASP A 812 10.42 -6.78 -29.89
CA ASP A 812 11.30 -6.33 -30.97
C ASP A 812 12.73 -6.11 -30.46
N TYR A 813 12.88 -5.48 -29.29
CA TYR A 813 14.17 -5.25 -28.65
C TYR A 813 14.90 -6.55 -28.31
N ILE A 814 14.22 -7.56 -27.76
CA ILE A 814 14.79 -8.90 -27.51
C ILE A 814 15.34 -9.47 -28.81
N VAL A 815 14.54 -9.49 -29.87
CA VAL A 815 14.91 -10.12 -31.14
C VAL A 815 16.09 -9.42 -31.80
N VAL A 816 16.05 -8.08 -31.87
CA VAL A 816 17.11 -7.27 -32.49
C VAL A 816 18.40 -7.36 -31.67
N THR A 817 18.32 -7.20 -30.35
CA THR A 817 19.51 -7.17 -29.48
C THR A 817 20.14 -8.55 -29.37
N ALA A 818 19.36 -9.62 -29.21
CA ALA A 818 19.87 -11.00 -29.22
C ALA A 818 20.57 -11.32 -30.54
N SER A 819 19.98 -10.93 -31.69
CA SER A 819 20.60 -11.11 -33.01
C SER A 819 21.91 -10.32 -33.14
N LYS A 820 21.94 -9.09 -32.61
CA LYS A 820 23.12 -8.22 -32.60
C LYS A 820 24.27 -8.80 -31.78
N VAL A 821 24.03 -9.20 -30.53
CA VAL A 821 25.11 -9.65 -29.63
C VAL A 821 25.61 -11.05 -30.00
N THR A 822 24.77 -11.89 -30.60
CA THR A 822 25.19 -13.21 -31.10
C THR A 822 25.81 -13.17 -32.49
N GLY A 823 25.62 -12.08 -33.24
CA GLY A 823 25.99 -12.00 -34.65
C GLY A 823 25.20 -12.98 -35.54
N CYS A 824 24.04 -13.44 -35.07
CA CYS A 824 23.20 -14.43 -35.76
C CYS A 824 21.87 -13.82 -36.16
N ASN A 825 21.30 -14.25 -37.28
CA ASN A 825 19.93 -13.93 -37.62
C ASN A 825 19.00 -14.89 -36.86
N LEU A 826 18.40 -14.40 -35.77
CA LEU A 826 17.54 -15.21 -34.90
C LEU A 826 16.05 -15.13 -35.27
N ILE A 827 15.67 -14.48 -36.37
CA ILE A 827 14.26 -14.40 -36.81
C ILE A 827 13.63 -15.80 -36.92
N PRO A 828 14.26 -16.82 -37.55
CA PRO A 828 13.65 -18.15 -37.64
C PRO A 828 13.43 -18.81 -36.28
N PHE A 829 14.32 -18.57 -35.30
CA PHE A 829 14.19 -19.09 -33.94
C PHE A 829 12.98 -18.48 -33.23
N PHE A 830 12.87 -17.15 -33.25
CA PHE A 830 11.77 -16.44 -32.60
C PHE A 830 10.42 -16.66 -33.31
N ASP A 831 10.42 -16.85 -34.64
CA ASP A 831 9.22 -17.25 -35.40
C ASP A 831 8.69 -18.61 -34.95
N LYS A 832 9.59 -19.57 -34.70
CA LYS A 832 9.21 -20.90 -34.21
C LYS A 832 8.60 -20.84 -32.81
N TRP A 833 9.07 -19.92 -31.98
CA TRP A 833 8.49 -19.58 -30.68
C TRP A 833 7.25 -18.67 -30.76
N ARG A 834 6.84 -18.24 -31.96
CA ARG A 834 5.70 -17.32 -32.18
C ARG A 834 5.80 -16.04 -31.35
N VAL A 835 7.02 -15.53 -31.16
CA VAL A 835 7.23 -14.19 -30.60
C VAL A 835 6.64 -13.17 -31.58
N PRO A 836 5.88 -12.17 -31.12
CA PRO A 836 5.40 -11.11 -31.98
C PRO A 836 6.58 -10.21 -32.40
N ILE A 837 6.86 -10.16 -33.70
CA ILE A 837 7.97 -9.37 -34.26
C ILE A 837 7.42 -8.42 -35.32
N SER A 838 7.67 -7.13 -35.17
CA SER A 838 7.25 -6.12 -36.14
C SER A 838 8.00 -6.24 -37.47
N ALA A 839 7.42 -5.66 -38.52
CA ALA A 839 8.08 -5.56 -39.81
C ALA A 839 9.42 -4.79 -39.72
N ASN A 840 9.51 -3.80 -38.84
CA ASN A 840 10.72 -3.01 -38.65
C ASN A 840 11.86 -3.84 -38.03
N ALA A 841 11.57 -4.60 -36.96
CA ALA A 841 12.55 -5.49 -36.34
C ALA A 841 13.00 -6.59 -37.31
N ARG A 842 12.07 -7.19 -38.07
CA ARG A 842 12.41 -8.16 -39.13
C ARG A 842 13.34 -7.58 -40.17
N ASN A 843 13.02 -6.38 -40.69
CA ASN A 843 13.86 -5.72 -41.69
C ASN A 843 15.24 -5.36 -41.13
N THR A 844 15.31 -4.94 -39.86
CA THR A 844 16.58 -4.63 -39.17
C THR A 844 17.48 -5.86 -39.09
N VAL A 845 16.96 -7.02 -38.69
CA VAL A 845 17.76 -8.25 -38.56
C VAL A 845 18.08 -8.84 -39.94
N ASN A 846 17.10 -8.96 -40.83
CA ASN A 846 17.29 -9.54 -42.17
C ASN A 846 18.14 -8.67 -43.09
N GLY A 847 18.14 -7.35 -42.89
CA GLY A 847 18.95 -6.41 -43.65
C GLY A 847 20.44 -6.48 -43.33
N ASN A 848 20.84 -7.07 -42.20
CA ASN A 848 22.24 -7.23 -41.83
C ASN A 848 22.83 -8.53 -42.42
N THR A 849 23.47 -8.40 -43.59
CA THR A 849 24.06 -9.53 -44.33
C THR A 849 25.29 -10.16 -43.66
N GLN A 850 25.82 -9.54 -42.60
CA GLN A 850 26.93 -10.10 -41.80
C GLN A 850 26.43 -11.13 -40.77
N TYR A 851 25.13 -11.16 -40.48
CA TYR A 851 24.60 -12.11 -39.51
C TYR A 851 24.60 -13.54 -40.05
N GLN A 852 25.14 -14.45 -39.25
CA GLN A 852 25.17 -15.87 -39.55
C GLN A 852 23.76 -16.45 -39.51
N GLN A 853 23.45 -17.34 -40.45
CA GLN A 853 22.22 -18.13 -40.39
C GLN A 853 22.42 -19.25 -39.36
N VAL A 854 21.43 -19.46 -38.51
CA VAL A 854 21.43 -20.53 -37.51
C VAL A 854 20.49 -21.64 -37.96
N GLY A 855 20.92 -22.89 -37.77
CA GLY A 855 20.02 -24.03 -37.89
C GLY A 855 18.99 -24.03 -36.77
N ASP A 856 18.01 -24.93 -36.85
CA ASP A 856 17.02 -25.12 -35.81
C ASP A 856 17.65 -25.73 -34.54
N PHE A 857 17.64 -24.98 -33.44
CA PHE A 857 18.12 -25.42 -32.13
C PHE A 857 17.03 -25.36 -31.06
N THR A 858 15.74 -25.42 -31.44
CA THR A 858 14.65 -25.48 -30.45
C THR A 858 14.46 -26.88 -29.84
N TYR A 859 15.46 -27.75 -29.96
CA TYR A 859 15.51 -29.07 -29.34
C TYR A 859 16.47 -28.96 -28.15
N ILE A 860 16.03 -29.33 -26.95
CA ILE A 860 16.94 -29.36 -25.80
C ILE A 860 17.93 -30.50 -25.99
N VAL A 861 19.22 -30.15 -26.00
CA VAL A 861 20.30 -31.14 -25.97
C VAL A 861 20.55 -31.43 -24.49
N GLY A 862 20.40 -32.69 -24.07
CA GLY A 862 20.58 -33.11 -22.68
C GLY A 862 22.03 -33.06 -22.17
N ASP A 863 22.82 -32.07 -22.58
CA ASP A 863 24.22 -31.91 -22.19
C ASP A 863 24.35 -30.72 -21.22
N ASN A 864 24.55 -31.06 -19.95
CA ASN A 864 24.69 -30.13 -18.83
C ASN A 864 26.12 -29.56 -18.70
N SER A 865 26.93 -29.59 -19.76
CA SER A 865 28.31 -29.08 -19.70
C SER A 865 28.34 -27.55 -19.65
N PHE A 866 28.96 -27.02 -18.59
CA PHE A 866 29.06 -25.61 -18.25
C PHE A 866 30.45 -25.10 -18.65
N GLU A 867 30.53 -24.12 -19.55
CA GLU A 867 31.70 -23.23 -19.69
C GLU A 867 31.24 -21.82 -19.33
N MET A 868 31.90 -21.22 -18.33
CA MET A 868 31.61 -19.90 -17.77
C MET A 868 32.30 -18.78 -18.54
#